data_AF-A0A9K3Q458-F1
#
_entry.id   AF-A0A9K3Q458-F1
#
_cell.length_a   1.000
_cell.length_b   1.000
_cell.length_c   1.000
_cell.angle_alpha   90.00
_cell.angle_beta   90.00
_cell.angle_gamma   90.00
#
_symmetry.space_group_name_H-M   'P 1'
#
loop_
_entity.id
_entity.type
_entity.pdbx_description
1 polymer ?
#
loop_
_entity_poly.entity_id
_entity_poly.type
_entity_poly.pdbx_seq_one_letter_code
_entity_poly.pdbx_strand_id
1 'polypeptide(L)'
;MASAVASNILEYVQTQWGKQDANEIVEEIGNGMYLPTQAILLSNNKDYLCKVVEAGGVDKILEFLLQSNKTFDEVLPQGGDIPCPSIWLQVINNCGKDGFLPPVLSRTVQFKILNNISGVFQDMSNFEERKLFGSSDIWAKCLMFFTGLLSGLLTSQHKQLGDFLLKQRSLKDFLVRVVYIEMGDAKVLADLEALEQRDDRVPKPDIIGSSQSNCAFAIKYLSEKRGKDVLGGFAPIPISPGSDLRMATGLIKLFQSSKRDGWYRGGYSSMLIVFLQLYDWGGRLSGKFNVDCVSSELVPVLTQHLTKFATLVRDGFFIENISTGLVVLGATFMTPTIKGRRQAPIDYNVAKAIYTGLLEYCLDLCDCNEGRIAKALEGFLQVVSLTAKLPATKKAIRSKEEEIRAKIERVKDRLPYLFSCVTSIEKIVDTAVTRAGEEEKAAEENKDVPSCEFCYEKCNKGTTRKCSFCKSIIYCSSDCLQLNWMLHQKSCLLLRKYPAPSTSRQIQQEGHALFFRFLPKIMVQASLKGYSILYCIVVIDMAEVAPMFRTLTPDQFFQTYMVDEDTIETSKAVFERNKNDGSLTVSYVGFTEEGLSVSILSFSPDSVPKQLGHSIMEAHDSDRWLQAQREVSGKSMQPEMLQKLQGNPNLWQQSLLQTMKP
;
A
#
# COMPACT_ATOMS: atom_id res chain seq x y z
N MET A 1 30.18 22.47 0.78
CA MET A 1 30.76 22.55 -0.57
C MET A 1 29.73 22.84 -1.65
N ALA A 2 28.66 22.03 -1.81
CA ALA A 2 27.62 22.26 -2.85
C ALA A 2 26.93 23.63 -2.77
N SER A 3 26.63 24.15 -1.58
CA SER A 3 26.03 25.48 -1.41
C SER A 3 26.95 26.62 -1.84
N ALA A 4 28.26 26.52 -1.62
CA ALA A 4 29.21 27.56 -2.00
C ALA A 4 29.44 27.58 -3.53
N VAL A 5 29.51 26.40 -4.15
CA VAL A 5 29.59 26.27 -5.61
C VAL A 5 28.34 26.84 -6.29
N ALA A 6 27.15 26.54 -5.75
CA ALA A 6 25.90 27.10 -6.26
C ALA A 6 25.87 28.63 -6.16
N SER A 7 26.31 29.20 -5.03
CA SER A 7 26.40 30.66 -4.85
C SER A 7 27.38 31.31 -5.84
N ASN A 8 28.54 30.70 -6.07
CA ASN A 8 29.54 31.23 -7.00
C ASN A 8 29.07 31.16 -8.47
N ILE A 9 28.37 30.09 -8.86
CA ILE A 9 27.77 29.99 -10.20
C ILE A 9 26.68 31.05 -10.37
N LEU A 10 25.86 31.27 -9.34
CA LEU A 10 24.80 32.28 -9.36
C LEU A 10 25.40 33.69 -9.51
N GLU A 11 26.46 33.98 -8.75
CA GLU A 11 27.19 35.25 -8.83
C GLU A 11 27.85 35.44 -10.20
N TYR A 12 28.49 34.41 -10.74
CA TYR A 12 29.08 34.44 -12.08
C TYR A 12 28.04 34.74 -13.16
N VAL A 13 26.93 33.99 -13.17
CA VAL A 13 25.82 34.19 -14.12
C VAL A 13 25.27 35.61 -14.02
N GLN A 14 25.07 36.11 -12.80
CA GLN A 14 24.52 37.45 -12.59
C GLN A 14 25.48 38.57 -13.00
N THR A 15 26.78 38.40 -12.74
CA THR A 15 27.79 39.45 -12.96
C THR A 15 28.31 39.49 -14.38
N GLN A 16 28.56 38.34 -14.99
CA GLN A 16 29.09 38.24 -16.34
C GLN A 16 28.00 38.36 -17.38
N TRP A 17 26.90 37.60 -17.22
CA TRP A 17 25.93 37.47 -18.30
C TRP A 17 24.70 38.32 -18.13
N GLY A 18 24.38 38.72 -16.90
CA GLY A 18 23.43 39.81 -16.67
C GLY A 18 23.80 41.12 -17.39
N LYS A 19 25.02 41.24 -17.94
CA LYS A 19 25.55 42.41 -18.66
C LYS A 19 25.79 42.20 -20.16
N GLN A 20 25.72 40.96 -20.66
CA GLN A 20 25.94 40.65 -22.08
C GLN A 20 24.71 41.02 -22.93
N ASP A 21 24.91 41.21 -24.24
CA ASP A 21 23.80 41.38 -25.17
C ASP A 21 22.97 40.09 -25.20
N ALA A 22 21.65 40.22 -25.10
CA ALA A 22 20.74 39.09 -25.16
C ALA A 22 20.89 38.29 -26.47
N ASN A 23 21.22 38.95 -27.59
CA ASN A 23 21.44 38.26 -28.86
C ASN A 23 22.69 37.37 -28.83
N GLU A 24 23.78 37.83 -28.22
CA GLU A 24 25.00 37.04 -28.04
C GLU A 24 24.73 35.79 -27.19
N ILE A 25 23.95 35.95 -26.11
CA ILE A 25 23.55 34.82 -25.26
C ILE A 25 22.70 33.81 -26.02
N VAL A 26 21.77 34.27 -26.87
CA VAL A 26 20.96 33.40 -27.72
C VAL A 26 21.83 32.65 -28.75
N GLU A 27 22.86 33.30 -29.28
CA GLU A 27 23.85 32.66 -30.15
C GLU A 27 24.65 31.58 -29.40
N GLU A 28 25.11 31.85 -28.17
CA GLU A 28 25.80 30.85 -27.35
C GLU A 28 24.89 29.66 -26.98
N ILE A 29 23.60 29.91 -26.70
CA ILE A 29 22.59 28.84 -26.56
C ILE A 29 22.48 28.05 -27.86
N GLY A 30 22.48 28.73 -29.01
CA GLY A 30 22.48 28.15 -30.34
C GLY A 30 23.71 27.27 -30.63
N ASN A 31 24.84 27.57 -29.99
CA ASN A 31 26.06 26.76 -30.05
C ASN A 31 26.07 25.63 -29.01
N GLY A 32 25.00 25.46 -28.24
CA GLY A 32 24.88 24.38 -27.26
C GLY A 32 25.71 24.58 -26.00
N MET A 33 26.02 25.82 -25.64
CA MET A 33 26.73 26.10 -24.41
C MET A 33 25.82 25.81 -23.20
N TYR A 34 26.34 25.08 -22.20
CA TYR A 34 25.56 24.67 -21.04
C TYR A 34 25.22 25.84 -20.12
N LEU A 35 26.25 26.62 -19.79
CA LEU A 35 26.09 27.72 -18.86
C LEU A 35 25.01 28.71 -19.39
N PRO A 36 24.99 29.21 -20.65
CA PRO A 36 24.02 30.23 -21.11
C PRO A 36 22.58 29.76 -20.99
N THR A 37 22.40 28.48 -21.28
CA THR A 37 21.13 27.78 -21.10
C THR A 37 20.74 27.73 -19.61
N GLN A 38 21.68 27.43 -18.72
CA GLN A 38 21.45 27.39 -17.27
C GLN A 38 21.19 28.78 -16.67
N ALA A 39 21.75 29.84 -17.24
CA ALA A 39 21.56 31.21 -16.75
C ALA A 39 20.11 31.67 -16.82
N ILE A 40 19.34 31.19 -17.81
CA ILE A 40 17.88 31.42 -17.89
C ILE A 40 17.17 30.89 -16.64
N LEU A 41 17.63 29.77 -16.07
CA LEU A 41 17.03 29.13 -14.90
C LEU A 41 17.44 29.78 -13.58
N LEU A 42 18.68 30.27 -13.50
CA LEU A 42 19.28 30.75 -12.26
C LEU A 42 19.19 32.26 -12.06
N SER A 43 18.87 33.01 -13.12
CA SER A 43 18.82 34.47 -13.02
C SER A 43 17.60 34.94 -12.23
N ASN A 44 17.87 35.69 -11.16
CA ASN A 44 16.83 36.43 -10.42
C ASN A 44 16.50 37.79 -11.09
N ASN A 45 17.25 38.18 -12.11
CA ASN A 45 17.03 39.43 -12.83
C ASN A 45 15.95 39.22 -13.91
N LYS A 46 14.73 39.66 -13.61
CA LYS A 46 13.58 39.53 -14.52
C LYS A 46 13.77 40.31 -15.83
N ASP A 47 14.45 41.45 -15.79
CA ASP A 47 14.71 42.27 -17.00
C ASP A 47 15.64 41.52 -17.97
N TYR A 48 16.72 40.95 -17.43
CA TYR A 48 17.63 40.10 -18.18
C TYR A 48 16.89 38.89 -18.80
N LEU A 49 16.10 38.19 -17.99
CA LEU A 49 15.33 37.03 -18.45
C LEU A 49 14.37 37.42 -19.59
N CYS A 50 13.65 38.53 -19.46
CA CYS A 50 12.77 39.04 -20.51
C CYS A 50 13.54 39.33 -21.79
N LYS A 51 14.69 40.02 -21.71
CA LYS A 51 15.52 40.35 -22.88
C LYS A 51 16.02 39.11 -23.61
N VAL A 52 16.49 38.09 -22.90
CA VAL A 52 16.93 36.81 -23.51
C VAL A 52 15.76 36.07 -24.17
N VAL A 53 14.59 36.07 -23.54
CA VAL A 53 13.38 35.46 -24.12
C VAL A 53 12.89 36.23 -25.35
N GLU A 54 12.91 37.56 -25.32
CA GLU A 54 12.53 38.43 -26.44
C GLU A 54 13.51 38.35 -27.60
N ALA A 55 14.81 38.17 -27.32
CA ALA A 55 15.85 37.91 -28.32
C ALA A 55 15.75 36.50 -28.95
N GLY A 56 14.84 35.64 -28.46
CA GLY A 56 14.57 34.34 -29.08
C GLY A 56 15.27 33.15 -28.43
N GLY A 57 15.75 33.25 -27.18
CA GLY A 57 16.39 32.13 -26.49
C GLY A 57 15.47 30.91 -26.33
N VAL A 58 14.17 31.15 -26.07
CA VAL A 58 13.17 30.07 -26.03
C VAL A 58 12.93 29.49 -27.42
N ASP A 59 12.88 30.34 -28.45
CA ASP A 59 12.68 29.90 -29.83
C ASP A 59 13.82 29.00 -30.30
N LYS A 60 15.06 29.32 -29.94
CA LYS A 60 16.23 28.48 -30.25
C LYS A 60 16.18 27.11 -29.56
N ILE A 61 15.79 27.08 -28.28
CA ILE A 61 15.62 25.81 -27.56
C ILE A 61 14.49 24.97 -28.17
N LEU A 62 13.38 25.60 -28.57
CA LEU A 62 12.30 24.92 -29.26
C LEU A 62 12.75 24.37 -30.63
N GLU A 63 13.59 25.10 -31.37
CA GLU A 63 14.17 24.63 -32.63
C GLU A 63 14.96 23.31 -32.45
N PHE A 64 15.74 23.18 -31.37
CA PHE A 64 16.41 21.92 -31.05
C PHE A 64 15.42 20.81 -30.71
N LEU A 65 14.45 21.11 -29.85
CA LEU A 65 13.45 20.16 -29.39
C LEU A 65 12.51 19.68 -30.52
N LEU A 66 12.28 20.50 -31.54
CA LEU A 66 11.49 20.16 -32.73
C LEU A 66 12.17 19.12 -33.62
N GLN A 67 13.50 19.00 -33.54
CA GLN A 67 14.27 17.97 -34.24
C GLN A 67 14.21 16.60 -33.53
N SER A 68 13.08 16.30 -32.90
CA SER A 68 12.76 15.07 -32.15
C SER A 68 12.94 13.77 -32.95
N ASN A 69 13.03 13.85 -34.28
CA ASN A 69 13.30 12.71 -35.16
C ASN A 69 14.80 12.41 -35.35
N LYS A 70 15.68 13.25 -34.82
CA LYS A 70 17.13 13.10 -34.83
C LYS A 70 17.65 12.74 -33.45
N THR A 71 18.83 12.16 -33.40
CA THR A 71 19.57 11.93 -32.15
C THR A 71 20.09 13.24 -31.57
N PHE A 72 20.35 13.27 -30.26
CA PHE A 72 20.91 14.45 -29.59
C PHE A 72 22.19 14.95 -30.26
N ASP A 73 23.09 14.04 -30.66
CA ASP A 73 24.35 14.36 -31.33
C ASP A 73 24.16 14.95 -32.74
N GLU A 74 23.06 14.60 -33.42
CA GLU A 74 22.70 15.16 -34.73
C GLU A 74 22.05 16.54 -34.62
N VAL A 75 21.37 16.82 -33.49
CA VAL A 75 20.76 18.12 -33.21
C VAL A 75 21.80 19.13 -32.73
N LEU A 76 22.77 18.66 -31.95
CA LEU A 76 23.87 19.47 -31.44
C LEU A 76 25.23 18.85 -31.84
N PRO A 77 25.64 19.00 -33.11
CA PRO A 77 26.90 18.46 -33.59
C PRO A 77 28.10 19.05 -32.82
N GLN A 78 29.10 18.20 -32.57
CA GLN A 78 30.25 18.41 -31.68
C GLN A 78 30.73 19.88 -31.60
N GLY A 79 30.48 20.51 -30.44
CA GLY A 79 30.81 21.91 -30.17
C GLY A 79 30.14 22.48 -28.90
N GLY A 80 29.03 21.90 -28.46
CA GLY A 80 28.34 22.30 -27.23
C GLY A 80 28.71 21.49 -25.99
N ASP A 81 28.61 22.11 -24.82
CA ASP A 81 28.90 21.51 -23.51
C ASP A 81 27.67 20.87 -22.84
N ILE A 82 26.49 20.91 -23.49
CA ILE A 82 25.26 20.36 -22.91
C ILE A 82 25.30 18.83 -22.97
N PRO A 83 25.24 18.14 -21.81
CA PRO A 83 25.41 16.69 -21.77
C PRO A 83 24.14 15.91 -22.15
N CYS A 84 22.97 16.55 -22.10
CA CYS A 84 21.68 15.95 -22.43
C CYS A 84 20.57 17.00 -22.59
N PRO A 85 19.46 16.67 -23.29
CA PRO A 85 18.36 17.61 -23.56
C PRO A 85 17.50 17.95 -22.32
N SER A 86 17.79 17.41 -21.14
CA SER A 86 16.96 17.68 -19.94
C SER A 86 17.00 19.15 -19.53
N ILE A 87 18.14 19.84 -19.76
CA ILE A 87 18.27 21.27 -19.45
C ILE A 87 17.36 22.12 -20.34
N TRP A 88 17.18 21.74 -21.61
CA TRP A 88 16.26 22.40 -22.54
C TRP A 88 14.83 22.27 -22.04
N LEU A 89 14.40 21.06 -21.70
CA LEU A 89 13.06 20.84 -21.12
C LEU A 89 12.88 21.56 -19.79
N GLN A 90 13.91 21.67 -18.97
CA GLN A 90 13.85 22.44 -17.73
C GLN A 90 13.64 23.92 -17.98
N VAL A 91 14.33 24.51 -18.96
CA VAL A 91 14.11 25.91 -19.38
C VAL A 91 12.68 26.10 -19.88
N ILE A 92 12.23 25.26 -20.83
CA ILE A 92 10.87 25.34 -21.37
C ILE A 92 9.81 25.16 -20.28
N ASN A 93 10.00 24.21 -19.36
CA ASN A 93 9.11 24.00 -18.22
C ASN A 93 8.99 25.26 -17.36
N ASN A 94 10.10 25.92 -17.00
CA ASN A 94 10.03 27.13 -16.18
C ASN A 94 9.44 28.31 -16.95
N CYS A 95 9.84 28.53 -18.19
CA CYS A 95 9.26 29.56 -19.06
C CYS A 95 7.76 29.34 -19.34
N GLY A 96 7.28 28.09 -19.28
CA GLY A 96 5.88 27.73 -19.42
C GLY A 96 5.04 27.89 -18.15
N LYS A 97 5.63 28.15 -16.99
CA LYS A 97 4.90 28.32 -15.72
C LYS A 97 4.42 29.76 -15.53
N ASP A 98 3.19 29.90 -15.07
CA ASP A 98 2.65 31.20 -14.66
C ASP A 98 3.52 31.80 -13.54
N GLY A 99 3.85 33.09 -13.66
CA GLY A 99 4.62 33.85 -12.67
C GLY A 99 6.14 33.82 -12.87
N PHE A 100 6.67 32.96 -13.75
CA PHE A 100 8.09 32.96 -14.10
C PHE A 100 8.45 34.18 -14.97
N LEU A 101 7.65 34.45 -16.01
CA LEU A 101 7.75 35.64 -16.85
C LEU A 101 6.64 36.65 -16.53
N PRO A 102 6.80 37.94 -16.91
CA PRO A 102 5.70 38.90 -16.87
C PRO A 102 4.48 38.38 -17.65
N PRO A 103 3.23 38.69 -17.22
CA PRO A 103 2.02 38.04 -17.77
C PRO A 103 1.89 38.11 -19.30
N VAL A 104 2.25 39.24 -19.92
CA VAL A 104 2.18 39.42 -21.38
C VAL A 104 3.15 38.49 -22.10
N LEU A 105 4.41 38.45 -21.65
CA LEU A 105 5.45 37.62 -22.23
C LEU A 105 5.20 36.13 -21.94
N SER A 106 4.78 35.80 -20.72
CA SER A 106 4.38 34.45 -20.30
C SER A 106 3.34 33.86 -21.24
N ARG A 107 2.28 34.62 -21.55
CA ARG A 107 1.25 34.19 -22.48
C ARG A 107 1.84 33.90 -23.85
N THR A 108 2.60 34.82 -24.42
CA THR A 108 3.22 34.67 -25.74
C THR A 108 4.11 33.41 -25.80
N VAL A 109 4.95 33.23 -24.79
CA VAL A 109 5.86 32.08 -24.69
C VAL A 109 5.09 30.76 -24.54
N GLN A 110 4.06 30.71 -23.70
CA GLN A 110 3.24 29.50 -23.54
C GLN A 110 2.55 29.10 -24.85
N PHE A 111 2.02 30.05 -25.63
CA PHE A 111 1.45 29.77 -26.96
C PHE A 111 2.52 29.29 -27.95
N LYS A 112 3.72 29.88 -27.93
CA LYS A 112 4.85 29.40 -28.74
C LYS A 112 5.23 27.96 -28.38
N ILE A 113 5.38 27.66 -27.09
CA ILE A 113 5.68 26.30 -26.61
C ILE A 113 4.60 25.34 -27.10
N LEU A 114 3.32 25.69 -26.88
CA LEU A 114 2.19 24.87 -27.26
C LEU A 114 2.16 24.53 -28.76
N ASN A 115 2.48 25.48 -29.63
CA ASN A 115 2.50 25.28 -31.07
C ASN A 115 3.66 24.38 -31.54
N ASN A 116 4.71 24.24 -30.74
CA ASN A 116 5.93 23.52 -31.10
C ASN A 116 6.16 22.24 -30.27
N ILE A 117 5.34 21.96 -29.26
CA ILE A 117 5.53 20.81 -28.36
C ILE A 117 5.14 19.47 -28.99
N SER A 118 4.50 19.44 -30.16
CA SER A 118 3.97 18.21 -30.78
C SER A 118 5.07 17.17 -31.08
N GLY A 119 6.20 17.59 -31.64
CA GLY A 119 7.34 16.70 -31.93
C GLY A 119 7.96 16.14 -30.65
N VAL A 120 8.20 17.03 -29.66
CA VAL A 120 8.68 16.66 -28.31
C VAL A 120 7.76 15.65 -27.65
N PHE A 121 6.46 15.89 -27.76
CA PHE A 121 5.43 15.04 -27.21
C PHE A 121 5.43 13.66 -27.86
N GLN A 122 5.55 13.60 -29.19
CA GLN A 122 5.61 12.35 -29.93
C GLN A 122 6.82 11.50 -29.50
N ASP A 123 8.00 12.11 -29.38
CA ASP A 123 9.22 11.40 -28.98
C ASP A 123 9.21 11.02 -27.49
N MET A 124 8.76 11.91 -26.59
CA MET A 124 8.57 11.58 -25.17
C MET A 124 7.53 10.47 -24.94
N SER A 125 6.54 10.35 -25.82
CA SER A 125 5.52 9.30 -25.78
C SER A 125 5.93 8.01 -26.49
N ASN A 126 6.99 8.04 -27.31
CA ASN A 126 7.57 6.86 -27.94
C ASN A 126 8.65 6.27 -27.05
N PHE A 127 8.22 5.39 -26.14
CA PHE A 127 9.10 4.71 -25.18
C PHE A 127 10.07 3.71 -25.84
N GLU A 128 10.00 3.46 -27.15
CA GLU A 128 10.89 2.51 -27.82
C GLU A 128 12.02 3.21 -28.56
N GLU A 129 11.70 4.17 -29.43
CA GLU A 129 12.71 4.80 -30.30
C GLU A 129 13.45 5.97 -29.64
N ARG A 130 12.76 6.81 -28.85
CA ARG A 130 13.29 7.95 -28.06
C ARG A 130 14.48 8.67 -28.72
N LYS A 131 14.38 9.09 -29.98
CA LYS A 131 15.58 9.44 -30.77
C LYS A 131 16.35 10.60 -30.16
N LEU A 132 15.66 11.69 -29.84
CA LEU A 132 16.30 12.88 -29.26
C LEU A 132 16.72 12.65 -27.81
N PHE A 133 15.93 11.89 -27.06
CA PHE A 133 16.20 11.62 -25.65
C PHE A 133 17.17 10.46 -25.43
N GLY A 134 17.56 9.74 -26.49
CA GLY A 134 18.58 8.70 -26.48
C GLY A 134 18.34 7.61 -25.44
N SER A 135 19.32 7.42 -24.54
CA SER A 135 19.28 6.39 -23.51
C SER A 135 18.08 6.54 -22.56
N SER A 136 17.67 5.42 -21.95
CA SER A 136 16.60 5.41 -20.94
C SER A 136 16.89 6.36 -19.77
N ASP A 137 18.16 6.50 -19.38
CA ASP A 137 18.59 7.40 -18.31
C ASP A 137 18.34 8.88 -18.63
N ILE A 138 18.61 9.29 -19.87
CA ILE A 138 18.40 10.68 -20.31
C ILE A 138 16.91 10.97 -20.44
N TRP A 139 16.16 10.05 -21.08
CA TRP A 139 14.71 10.16 -21.19
C TRP A 139 14.04 10.25 -19.81
N ALA A 140 14.49 9.47 -18.83
CA ALA A 140 14.01 9.52 -17.45
C ALA A 140 14.20 10.90 -16.82
N LYS A 141 15.40 11.49 -16.95
CA LYS A 141 15.68 12.85 -16.47
C LYS A 141 14.77 13.89 -17.12
N CYS A 142 14.47 13.70 -18.41
CA CYS A 142 13.58 14.56 -19.17
C CYS A 142 12.10 14.44 -18.75
N LEU A 143 11.66 13.26 -18.34
CA LEU A 143 10.27 12.97 -17.99
C LEU A 143 9.73 13.89 -16.89
N MET A 144 10.51 14.15 -15.84
CA MET A 144 10.12 15.02 -14.74
C MET A 144 9.85 16.47 -15.21
N PHE A 145 10.73 17.00 -16.06
CA PHE A 145 10.56 18.37 -16.58
C PHE A 145 9.42 18.45 -17.58
N PHE A 146 9.26 17.42 -18.43
CA PHE A 146 8.20 17.37 -19.42
C PHE A 146 6.82 17.25 -18.78
N THR A 147 6.66 16.39 -17.78
CA THR A 147 5.40 16.27 -17.02
C THR A 147 5.10 17.53 -16.23
N GLY A 148 6.12 18.19 -15.67
CA GLY A 148 5.99 19.51 -15.05
C GLY A 148 5.52 20.58 -16.03
N LEU A 149 6.06 20.58 -17.26
CA LEU A 149 5.65 21.49 -18.33
C LEU A 149 4.19 21.27 -18.71
N LEU A 150 3.79 20.01 -18.95
CA LEU A 150 2.41 19.67 -19.26
C LEU A 150 1.46 20.08 -18.13
N SER A 151 1.84 19.83 -16.88
CA SER A 151 1.07 20.28 -15.71
C SER A 151 0.91 21.79 -15.73
N GLY A 152 1.99 22.55 -15.88
CA GLY A 152 1.97 24.01 -15.92
C GLY A 152 1.07 24.56 -17.03
N LEU A 153 1.17 24.02 -18.24
CA LEU A 153 0.34 24.44 -19.38
C LEU A 153 -1.15 24.07 -19.18
N LEU A 154 -1.45 22.91 -18.61
CA LEU A 154 -2.82 22.45 -18.34
C LEU A 154 -3.48 23.24 -17.19
N THR A 155 -2.69 23.67 -16.20
CA THR A 155 -3.17 24.44 -15.05
C THR A 155 -3.01 25.95 -15.19
N SER A 156 -2.51 26.42 -16.34
CA SER A 156 -2.29 27.84 -16.57
C SER A 156 -3.57 28.66 -16.44
N GLN A 157 -3.42 29.92 -16.01
CA GLN A 157 -4.48 30.93 -16.01
C GLN A 157 -5.09 31.14 -17.42
N HIS A 158 -4.35 30.81 -18.49
CA HIS A 158 -4.83 30.90 -19.86
C HIS A 158 -5.55 29.62 -20.31
N LYS A 159 -6.85 29.54 -20.02
CA LYS A 159 -7.70 28.36 -20.28
C LYS A 159 -7.59 27.76 -21.70
N GLN A 160 -7.36 28.59 -22.70
CA GLN A 160 -7.19 28.23 -24.11
C GLN A 160 -6.06 27.21 -24.34
N LEU A 161 -4.99 27.29 -23.54
CA LEU A 161 -3.86 26.35 -23.62
C LEU A 161 -4.30 24.93 -23.24
N GLY A 162 -4.98 24.81 -22.10
CA GLY A 162 -5.55 23.54 -21.65
C GLY A 162 -6.61 22.99 -22.61
N ASP A 163 -7.42 23.86 -23.23
CA ASP A 163 -8.42 23.45 -24.24
C ASP A 163 -7.76 22.84 -25.48
N PHE A 164 -6.69 23.46 -25.96
CA PHE A 164 -5.94 22.96 -27.10
C PHE A 164 -5.26 21.63 -26.79
N LEU A 165 -4.57 21.56 -25.65
CA LEU A 165 -3.88 20.35 -25.20
C LEU A 165 -4.86 19.17 -25.07
N LEU A 166 -6.06 19.39 -24.52
CA LEU A 166 -7.05 18.32 -24.37
C LEU A 166 -7.70 17.84 -25.66
N LYS A 167 -7.56 18.59 -26.76
CA LYS A 167 -7.94 18.10 -28.10
C LYS A 167 -6.94 17.09 -28.64
N GLN A 168 -5.71 17.08 -28.13
CA GLN A 168 -4.69 16.10 -28.49
C GLN A 168 -5.01 14.76 -27.81
N ARG A 169 -5.43 13.76 -28.59
CA ARG A 169 -5.76 12.43 -28.08
C ARG A 169 -4.57 11.79 -27.37
N SER A 170 -3.40 11.90 -27.99
CA SER A 170 -2.16 11.32 -27.50
C SER A 170 -1.74 11.85 -26.13
N LEU A 171 -2.06 13.11 -25.80
CA LEU A 171 -1.83 13.68 -24.46
C LEU A 171 -2.57 12.93 -23.37
N LYS A 172 -3.83 12.57 -23.61
CA LYS A 172 -4.63 11.85 -22.61
C LYS A 172 -4.02 10.48 -22.33
N ASP A 173 -3.63 9.78 -23.40
CA ASP A 173 -2.96 8.49 -23.32
C ASP A 173 -1.63 8.62 -22.56
N PHE A 174 -0.82 9.63 -22.85
CA PHE A 174 0.44 9.89 -22.14
C PHE A 174 0.24 10.17 -20.65
N LEU A 175 -0.68 11.08 -20.28
CA LEU A 175 -0.93 11.42 -18.87
C LEU A 175 -1.37 10.19 -18.08
N VAL A 176 -2.25 9.36 -18.65
CA VAL A 176 -2.69 8.10 -18.04
C VAL A 176 -1.50 7.15 -17.93
N ARG A 177 -0.74 6.93 -19.00
CA ARG A 177 0.42 6.03 -19.00
C ARG A 177 1.49 6.44 -17.97
N VAL A 178 1.77 7.73 -17.81
CA VAL A 178 2.72 8.23 -16.81
C VAL A 178 2.16 8.06 -15.39
N VAL A 179 0.89 8.40 -15.14
CA VAL A 179 0.27 8.21 -13.81
C VAL A 179 0.31 6.75 -13.38
N TYR A 180 -0.03 5.83 -14.28
CA TYR A 180 -0.09 4.41 -13.96
C TYR A 180 1.25 3.70 -14.06
N ILE A 181 2.28 4.37 -14.58
CA ILE A 181 3.50 3.72 -15.03
C ILE A 181 3.10 2.48 -15.83
N GLU A 182 2.27 2.68 -16.85
CA GLU A 182 2.11 1.67 -17.90
C GLU A 182 3.36 1.71 -18.78
N MET A 183 4.48 1.39 -18.13
CA MET A 183 5.66 0.83 -18.73
C MET A 183 5.25 -0.58 -19.10
N GLY A 184 4.69 -0.74 -20.30
CA GLY A 184 4.52 -2.07 -20.91
C GLY A 184 5.84 -2.85 -21.00
N ASP A 185 6.97 -2.20 -20.71
CA ASP A 185 8.29 -2.78 -20.64
C ASP A 185 8.85 -2.74 -19.21
N ALA A 186 8.88 -3.90 -18.56
CA ALA A 186 9.50 -4.09 -17.24
C ALA A 186 10.96 -3.62 -17.21
N LYS A 187 11.63 -3.60 -18.38
CA LYS A 187 12.98 -3.07 -18.53
C LYS A 187 13.07 -1.59 -18.19
N VAL A 188 12.07 -0.78 -18.53
CA VAL A 188 12.18 0.67 -18.29
C VAL A 188 11.93 1.00 -16.82
N LEU A 189 11.04 0.27 -16.14
CA LEU A 189 10.93 0.37 -14.69
C LEU A 189 12.24 -0.05 -14.01
N ALA A 190 12.85 -1.15 -14.47
CA ALA A 190 14.15 -1.59 -13.98
C ALA A 190 15.27 -0.58 -14.26
N ASP A 191 15.26 0.07 -15.43
CA ASP A 191 16.23 1.12 -15.79
C ASP A 191 16.04 2.36 -14.90
N LEU A 192 14.79 2.78 -14.65
CA LEU A 192 14.49 3.89 -13.74
C LEU A 192 14.91 3.58 -12.30
N GLU A 193 14.59 2.38 -11.81
CA GLU A 193 15.03 1.92 -10.49
C GLU A 193 16.56 1.81 -10.41
N ALA A 194 17.22 1.33 -11.46
CA ALA A 194 18.68 1.26 -11.53
C ALA A 194 19.31 2.65 -11.54
N LEU A 195 18.74 3.61 -12.28
CA LEU A 195 19.18 5.01 -12.29
C LEU A 195 19.04 5.64 -10.90
N GLU A 196 17.90 5.40 -10.22
CA GLU A 196 17.68 5.85 -8.84
C GLU A 196 18.55 5.11 -7.81
N GLN A 197 19.17 3.98 -8.17
CA GLN A 197 20.10 3.25 -7.31
C GLN A 197 21.55 3.66 -7.52
N ARG A 198 21.96 4.06 -8.73
CA ARG A 198 23.38 4.24 -9.12
C ARG A 198 24.16 5.39 -8.46
N ASP A 199 23.52 6.43 -7.89
CA ASP A 199 24.27 7.63 -7.47
C ASP A 199 23.99 8.12 -6.03
N ASP A 200 24.68 7.55 -5.05
CA ASP A 200 24.47 7.85 -3.62
C ASP A 200 24.98 9.22 -3.16
N ARG A 201 25.55 10.05 -4.05
CA ARG A 201 26.24 11.30 -3.68
C ARG A 201 25.38 12.56 -3.81
N VAL A 202 24.22 12.48 -4.46
CA VAL A 202 23.32 13.63 -4.70
C VAL A 202 21.92 13.27 -4.18
N PRO A 203 21.20 14.20 -3.51
CA PRO A 203 19.79 14.00 -3.19
C PRO A 203 19.02 13.63 -4.46
N LYS A 204 18.61 12.36 -4.56
CA LYS A 204 18.05 11.82 -5.79
C LYS A 204 16.65 12.42 -5.98
N PRO A 205 16.39 13.21 -7.04
CA PRO A 205 15.03 13.63 -7.33
C PRO A 205 14.19 12.37 -7.52
N ASP A 206 13.04 12.31 -6.86
CA ASP A 206 12.05 11.25 -7.07
C ASP A 206 11.41 11.48 -8.44
N ILE A 207 12.11 11.03 -9.50
CA ILE A 207 11.74 11.30 -10.89
C ILE A 207 10.36 10.72 -11.16
N ILE A 208 10.14 9.49 -10.68
CA ILE A 208 8.89 8.76 -10.84
C ILE A 208 7.77 9.48 -10.08
N GLY A 209 7.92 9.66 -8.77
CA GLY A 209 6.90 10.28 -7.92
C GLY A 209 6.58 11.71 -8.34
N SER A 210 7.59 12.50 -8.75
CA SER A 210 7.38 13.87 -9.26
C SER A 210 6.61 13.86 -10.57
N SER A 211 6.97 12.98 -11.51
CA SER A 211 6.31 12.87 -12.80
C SER A 211 4.84 12.48 -12.67
N GLN A 212 4.57 11.47 -11.84
CA GLN A 212 3.21 11.04 -11.54
C GLN A 212 2.41 12.11 -10.81
N SER A 213 3.01 12.81 -9.85
CA SER A 213 2.37 13.90 -9.12
C SER A 213 1.96 15.04 -10.05
N ASN A 214 2.84 15.43 -10.98
CA ASN A 214 2.55 16.46 -11.98
C ASN A 214 1.37 16.04 -12.87
N CYS A 215 1.39 14.81 -13.39
CA CYS A 215 0.29 14.32 -14.24
C CYS A 215 -1.03 14.16 -13.47
N ALA A 216 -0.98 13.66 -12.22
CA ALA A 216 -2.16 13.57 -11.37
C ALA A 216 -2.72 14.96 -11.05
N PHE A 217 -1.88 15.91 -10.66
CA PHE A 217 -2.31 17.28 -10.41
C PHE A 217 -2.99 17.90 -11.63
N ALA A 218 -2.42 17.69 -12.83
CA ALA A 218 -3.02 18.14 -14.07
C ALA A 218 -4.42 17.52 -14.29
N ILE A 219 -4.56 16.20 -14.14
CA ILE A 219 -5.86 15.52 -14.28
C ILE A 219 -6.88 16.03 -13.27
N LYS A 220 -6.48 16.22 -12.00
CA LYS A 220 -7.32 16.77 -10.93
C LYS A 220 -7.82 18.16 -11.25
N TYR A 221 -6.90 19.05 -11.63
CA TYR A 221 -7.24 20.43 -11.94
C TYR A 221 -8.26 20.50 -13.08
N LEU A 222 -8.07 19.67 -14.10
CA LEU A 222 -8.98 19.56 -15.21
C LEU A 222 -10.36 19.03 -14.80
N SER A 223 -10.42 18.00 -13.94
CA SER A 223 -11.69 17.45 -13.45
C SER A 223 -12.48 18.47 -12.60
N GLU A 224 -11.80 19.22 -11.74
CA GLU A 224 -12.41 20.22 -10.86
C GLU A 224 -12.89 21.45 -11.63
N LYS A 225 -12.10 21.96 -12.59
CA LYS A 225 -12.42 23.22 -13.28
C LYS A 225 -13.33 23.04 -14.49
N ARG A 226 -13.37 21.85 -15.08
CA ARG A 226 -14.02 21.62 -16.39
C ARG A 226 -15.13 20.57 -16.35
N GLY A 227 -15.43 20.02 -15.17
CA GLY A 227 -16.56 19.13 -14.95
C GLY A 227 -16.32 17.68 -15.37
N LYS A 228 -17.37 16.87 -15.21
CA LYS A 228 -17.33 15.40 -15.33
C LYS A 228 -16.98 14.89 -16.73
N ASP A 229 -17.18 15.70 -17.77
CA ASP A 229 -16.99 15.30 -19.17
C ASP A 229 -15.51 15.06 -19.53
N VAL A 230 -14.59 15.72 -18.84
CA VAL A 230 -13.14 15.53 -19.06
C VAL A 230 -12.69 14.15 -18.59
N LEU A 231 -13.17 13.70 -17.42
CA LEU A 231 -12.93 12.33 -16.95
C LEU A 231 -13.46 11.32 -17.97
N GLY A 232 -14.62 11.60 -18.57
CA GLY A 232 -15.18 10.97 -19.78
C GLY A 232 -14.17 10.51 -20.82
N GLY A 233 -13.21 11.38 -21.14
CA GLY A 233 -12.20 11.13 -22.17
C GLY A 233 -11.02 10.27 -21.72
N PHE A 234 -10.84 10.05 -20.41
CA PHE A 234 -9.70 9.31 -19.85
C PHE A 234 -9.98 7.82 -19.60
N ALA A 235 -11.22 7.37 -19.33
CA ALA A 235 -11.46 5.94 -19.08
C ALA A 235 -11.53 5.02 -20.30
N PRO A 236 -11.93 5.43 -21.51
CA PRO A 236 -11.97 4.48 -22.61
C PRO A 236 -10.56 4.15 -23.13
N ILE A 237 -9.49 4.72 -22.56
CA ILE A 237 -8.10 4.46 -22.93
C ILE A 237 -7.77 3.03 -22.49
N PRO A 238 -7.64 2.09 -23.44
CA PRO A 238 -7.36 0.71 -23.11
C PRO A 238 -5.93 0.60 -22.57
N ILE A 239 -5.82 0.15 -21.33
CA ILE A 239 -4.59 -0.38 -20.76
C ILE A 239 -4.29 -1.67 -21.55
N SER A 240 -3.10 -1.76 -22.11
CA SER A 240 -2.74 -2.76 -23.12
C SER A 240 -2.96 -4.21 -22.65
N PRO A 241 -3.62 -5.06 -23.46
CA PRO A 241 -3.97 -6.43 -23.09
C PRO A 241 -2.72 -7.32 -23.14
N GLY A 242 -2.07 -7.51 -22.00
CA GLY A 242 -0.85 -8.32 -21.89
C GLY A 242 -0.02 -8.01 -20.64
N SER A 243 -0.22 -6.84 -20.04
CA SER A 243 0.26 -6.57 -18.68
C SER A 243 -0.88 -6.86 -17.70
N ASP A 244 -0.67 -7.75 -16.72
CA ASP A 244 -1.62 -7.99 -15.62
C ASP A 244 -1.81 -6.76 -14.69
N LEU A 245 -1.45 -5.56 -15.16
CA LEU A 245 -1.72 -4.31 -14.48
C LEU A 245 -3.13 -3.81 -14.84
N ARG A 246 -4.14 -4.38 -14.17
CA ARG A 246 -5.38 -3.62 -13.96
C ARG A 246 -4.99 -2.30 -13.30
N MET A 247 -5.63 -1.19 -13.63
CA MET A 247 -5.42 0.16 -13.04
C MET A 247 -5.21 0.13 -11.51
N ALA A 248 -5.92 -0.78 -10.82
CA ALA A 248 -5.75 -1.08 -9.41
C ALA A 248 -4.41 -1.74 -9.04
N THR A 249 -3.93 -2.73 -9.79
CA THR A 249 -2.68 -3.47 -9.56
C THR A 249 -1.44 -2.60 -9.75
N GLY A 250 -1.45 -1.68 -10.72
CA GLY A 250 -0.37 -0.72 -10.93
C GLY A 250 -0.22 0.25 -9.76
N LEU A 251 -1.34 0.81 -9.30
CA LEU A 251 -1.38 1.65 -8.10
C LEU A 251 -1.02 0.88 -6.83
N ILE A 252 -1.45 -0.39 -6.69
CA ILE A 252 -1.05 -1.27 -5.58
C ILE A 252 0.46 -1.44 -5.55
N LYS A 253 1.09 -1.77 -6.69
CA LYS A 253 2.55 -1.89 -6.80
C LYS A 253 3.25 -0.57 -6.52
N LEU A 254 2.67 0.55 -6.95
CA LEU A 254 3.17 1.90 -6.69
C LEU A 254 3.16 2.24 -5.19
N PHE A 255 2.04 2.02 -4.51
CA PHE A 255 1.93 2.18 -3.05
C PHE A 255 2.85 1.21 -2.30
N GLN A 256 3.09 0.00 -2.83
CA GLN A 256 3.98 -0.99 -2.21
C GLN A 256 5.48 -0.71 -2.43
N SER A 257 5.85 -0.08 -3.55
CA SER A 257 7.24 0.23 -3.93
C SER A 257 7.73 1.59 -3.41
N SER A 258 6.83 2.51 -3.10
CA SER A 258 7.14 3.79 -2.45
C SER A 258 7.76 3.56 -1.05
N LYS A 259 9.08 3.74 -0.95
CA LYS A 259 9.86 3.62 0.30
C LYS A 259 10.38 4.97 0.83
N ARG A 260 10.11 6.11 0.17
CA ARG A 260 10.80 7.39 0.46
C ARG A 260 9.85 8.52 0.89
N ASP A 261 10.36 9.35 1.80
CA ASP A 261 9.75 10.55 2.37
C ASP A 261 9.57 11.73 1.38
N GLY A 262 9.71 11.52 0.07
CA GLY A 262 9.72 12.57 -0.97
C GLY A 262 8.34 12.99 -1.52
N TRP A 263 7.32 12.15 -1.32
CA TRP A 263 5.95 12.32 -1.84
C TRP A 263 5.12 13.44 -1.18
N TYR A 264 5.69 14.09 -0.17
CA TYR A 264 4.96 14.83 0.87
C TYR A 264 4.63 16.28 0.49
N ARG A 265 5.17 16.84 -0.60
CA ARG A 265 4.91 18.24 -0.98
C ARG A 265 3.71 18.44 -1.93
N GLY A 266 2.56 17.83 -1.61
CA GLY A 266 1.25 18.10 -2.25
C GLY A 266 0.83 17.18 -3.41
N GLY A 267 1.67 16.22 -3.78
CA GLY A 267 1.41 15.24 -4.85
C GLY A 267 0.48 14.09 -4.42
N TYR A 268 0.64 13.58 -3.19
CA TYR A 268 -0.09 12.42 -2.69
C TYR A 268 -1.60 12.65 -2.58
N SER A 269 -2.01 13.79 -1.99
CA SER A 269 -3.43 14.17 -1.87
C SER A 269 -4.07 14.39 -3.24
N SER A 270 -3.32 14.94 -4.21
CA SER A 270 -3.79 15.11 -5.58
C SER A 270 -3.93 13.78 -6.32
N MET A 271 -2.95 12.88 -6.19
CA MET A 271 -2.99 11.53 -6.77
C MET A 271 -4.13 10.70 -6.19
N LEU A 272 -4.32 10.74 -4.88
CA LEU A 272 -5.40 10.02 -4.23
C LEU A 272 -6.77 10.59 -4.59
N ILE A 273 -6.95 11.91 -4.66
CA ILE A 273 -8.22 12.52 -5.10
C ILE A 273 -8.54 12.13 -6.54
N VAL A 274 -7.57 12.17 -7.45
CA VAL A 274 -7.74 11.69 -8.82
C VAL A 274 -8.09 10.22 -8.85
N PHE A 275 -7.40 9.43 -8.04
CA PHE A 275 -7.69 8.01 -7.88
C PHE A 275 -9.13 7.78 -7.41
N LEU A 276 -9.61 8.49 -6.38
CA LEU A 276 -10.96 8.36 -5.85
C LEU A 276 -12.02 8.84 -6.85
N GLN A 277 -11.74 9.90 -7.61
CA GLN A 277 -12.58 10.36 -8.70
C GLN A 277 -12.64 9.34 -9.84
N LEU A 278 -11.50 8.75 -10.22
CA LEU A 278 -11.41 7.70 -11.23
C LEU A 278 -11.96 6.36 -10.71
N TYR A 279 -11.96 6.11 -9.40
CA TYR A 279 -12.56 4.95 -8.74
C TYR A 279 -14.09 5.07 -8.71
N ASP A 280 -14.63 6.21 -8.28
CA ASP A 280 -16.06 6.52 -8.37
C ASP A 280 -16.51 6.43 -9.82
N TRP A 281 -15.77 7.05 -10.74
CA TRP A 281 -16.13 7.06 -12.14
C TRP A 281 -15.93 5.69 -12.83
N GLY A 282 -14.84 4.99 -12.53
CA GLY A 282 -14.57 3.61 -12.97
C GLY A 282 -15.59 2.61 -12.43
N GLY A 283 -16.09 2.81 -11.21
CA GLY A 283 -17.24 2.09 -10.68
C GLY A 283 -18.50 2.35 -11.51
N ARG A 284 -18.78 3.62 -11.85
CA ARG A 284 -19.94 3.99 -12.68
C ARG A 284 -19.84 3.39 -14.09
N LEU A 285 -18.63 3.32 -14.63
CA LEU A 285 -18.35 2.71 -15.93
C LEU A 285 -18.40 1.19 -15.90
N SER A 286 -17.97 0.56 -14.81
CA SER A 286 -18.11 -0.89 -14.62
C SER A 286 -19.59 -1.30 -14.71
N GLY A 287 -20.49 -0.48 -14.15
CA GLY A 287 -21.93 -0.64 -14.30
C GLY A 287 -22.47 -0.35 -15.71
N LYS A 288 -21.83 0.55 -16.48
CA LYS A 288 -22.25 0.96 -17.83
C LYS A 288 -21.76 0.02 -18.94
N PHE A 289 -20.56 -0.54 -18.80
CA PHE A 289 -19.86 -1.32 -19.83
C PHE A 289 -19.68 -2.80 -19.47
N ASN A 290 -20.08 -3.23 -18.27
CA ASN A 290 -20.00 -4.61 -17.81
C ASN A 290 -18.55 -5.19 -17.80
N VAL A 291 -17.57 -4.32 -17.53
CA VAL A 291 -16.15 -4.67 -17.38
C VAL A 291 -15.73 -4.28 -15.95
N ASP A 292 -15.07 -5.18 -15.21
CA ASP A 292 -14.57 -4.91 -13.85
C ASP A 292 -13.39 -3.91 -13.92
N CYS A 293 -13.68 -2.60 -13.88
CA CYS A 293 -12.66 -1.55 -13.97
C CYS A 293 -11.91 -1.32 -12.62
N VAL A 294 -12.37 -1.94 -11.53
CA VAL A 294 -11.84 -1.73 -10.17
C VAL A 294 -11.67 -3.08 -9.46
N SER A 295 -10.44 -3.40 -9.04
CA SER A 295 -10.16 -4.66 -8.32
C SER A 295 -10.63 -4.62 -6.86
N SER A 296 -11.31 -5.67 -6.41
CA SER A 296 -11.68 -5.86 -5.00
C SER A 296 -10.49 -6.00 -4.05
N GLU A 297 -9.27 -6.25 -4.57
CA GLU A 297 -8.04 -6.35 -3.78
C GLU A 297 -7.47 -5.00 -3.35
N LEU A 298 -7.97 -3.92 -3.95
CA LEU A 298 -7.48 -2.56 -3.73
C LEU A 298 -7.83 -2.01 -2.35
N VAL A 299 -9.03 -2.33 -1.85
CA VAL A 299 -9.49 -1.89 -0.52
C VAL A 299 -8.59 -2.46 0.58
N PRO A 300 -8.31 -3.79 0.66
CA PRO A 300 -7.35 -4.34 1.62
C PRO A 300 -5.95 -3.72 1.57
N VAL A 301 -5.41 -3.45 0.37
CA VAL A 301 -4.07 -2.85 0.22
C VAL A 301 -4.06 -1.41 0.73
N LEU A 302 -5.06 -0.60 0.36
CA LEU A 302 -5.20 0.76 0.87
C LEU A 302 -5.38 0.77 2.39
N THR A 303 -6.22 -0.11 2.94
CA THR A 303 -6.36 -0.25 4.40
C THR A 303 -5.03 -0.60 5.06
N GLN A 304 -4.31 -1.61 4.57
CA GLN A 304 -3.01 -2.00 5.13
C GLN A 304 -1.97 -0.88 5.06
N HIS A 305 -1.94 -0.13 3.96
CA HIS A 305 -1.03 0.99 3.77
C HIS A 305 -1.40 2.16 4.69
N LEU A 306 -2.68 2.51 4.79
CA LEU A 306 -3.19 3.52 5.73
C LEU A 306 -2.90 3.15 7.18
N THR A 307 -3.10 1.89 7.57
CA THR A 307 -2.75 1.42 8.92
C THR A 307 -1.26 1.55 9.18
N LYS A 308 -0.40 1.14 8.24
CA LYS A 308 1.06 1.25 8.35
C LYS A 308 1.54 2.71 8.47
N PHE A 309 0.89 3.64 7.77
CA PHE A 309 1.26 5.05 7.79
C PHE A 309 0.59 5.84 8.93
N ALA A 310 -0.61 5.49 9.35
CA ALA A 310 -1.26 6.05 10.53
C ALA A 310 -0.48 5.74 11.82
N THR A 311 0.27 4.64 11.84
CA THR A 311 1.18 4.29 12.94
C THR A 311 2.52 5.05 12.94
N LEU A 312 2.86 5.75 11.84
CA LEU A 312 4.05 6.61 11.77
C LEU A 312 3.70 7.99 12.35
N VAL A 313 3.72 8.08 13.67
CA VAL A 313 3.45 9.31 14.43
C VAL A 313 4.60 10.31 14.22
N ARG A 314 4.24 11.58 13.97
CA ARG A 314 5.08 12.81 13.92
C ARG A 314 5.48 13.34 12.52
N ASP A 315 4.52 13.57 11.63
CA ASP A 315 4.82 14.44 10.50
C ASP A 315 3.68 15.43 10.20
N GLY A 316 4.04 16.61 9.69
CA GLY A 316 3.15 17.75 9.44
C GLY A 316 2.01 17.52 8.43
N PHE A 317 1.83 16.27 8.01
CA PHE A 317 0.91 15.79 6.98
C PHE A 317 -0.18 14.85 7.52
N PHE A 318 -0.30 14.73 8.85
CA PHE A 318 -1.34 13.97 9.55
C PHE A 318 -2.76 14.22 8.98
N ILE A 319 -3.06 15.48 8.66
CA ILE A 319 -4.35 15.91 8.10
C ILE A 319 -4.59 15.37 6.69
N GLU A 320 -3.55 15.30 5.85
CA GLU A 320 -3.68 14.71 4.52
C GLU A 320 -3.94 13.21 4.63
N ASN A 321 -3.31 12.51 5.57
CA ASN A 321 -3.53 11.08 5.81
C ASN A 321 -4.95 10.79 6.33
N ILE A 322 -5.49 11.67 7.17
CA ILE A 322 -6.88 11.59 7.66
C ILE A 322 -7.87 11.85 6.56
N SER A 323 -7.67 12.94 5.81
CA SER A 323 -8.54 13.30 4.70
C SER A 323 -8.57 12.17 3.67
N THR A 324 -7.41 11.57 3.42
CA THR A 324 -7.23 10.36 2.62
C THR A 324 -8.02 9.17 3.16
N GLY A 325 -7.90 8.84 4.45
CA GLY A 325 -8.63 7.74 5.08
C GLY A 325 -10.14 7.92 5.05
N LEU A 326 -10.62 9.14 5.36
CA LEU A 326 -12.04 9.50 5.31
C LEU A 326 -12.60 9.43 3.89
N VAL A 327 -11.82 9.82 2.87
CA VAL A 327 -12.28 9.75 1.48
C VAL A 327 -12.22 8.32 0.94
N VAL A 328 -11.26 7.48 1.33
CA VAL A 328 -11.25 6.04 1.01
C VAL A 328 -12.46 5.33 1.63
N LEU A 329 -12.80 5.65 2.88
CA LEU A 329 -14.02 5.19 3.53
C LEU A 329 -15.28 5.71 2.82
N GLY A 330 -15.33 6.99 2.47
CA GLY A 330 -16.41 7.59 1.69
C GLY A 330 -16.59 6.93 0.32
N ALA A 331 -15.50 6.64 -0.40
CA ALA A 331 -15.53 5.94 -1.67
C ALA A 331 -16.02 4.49 -1.52
N THR A 332 -15.69 3.84 -0.40
CA THR A 332 -16.20 2.50 -0.06
C THR A 332 -17.73 2.54 0.12
N PHE A 333 -18.27 3.61 0.72
CA PHE A 333 -19.72 3.83 0.84
C PHE A 333 -20.40 4.21 -0.48
N MET A 334 -19.68 4.86 -1.40
CA MET A 334 -20.21 5.41 -2.66
C MET A 334 -20.10 4.46 -3.87
N THR A 335 -19.52 3.27 -3.72
CA THR A 335 -19.30 2.32 -4.83
C THR A 335 -20.61 2.03 -5.58
N PRO A 336 -20.75 2.44 -6.87
CA PRO A 336 -22.00 2.30 -7.60
C PRO A 336 -22.27 0.85 -8.02
N THR A 337 -23.54 0.57 -8.25
CA THR A 337 -24.09 -0.73 -8.65
C THR A 337 -23.50 -1.23 -9.97
N ILE A 338 -22.81 -2.37 -9.92
CA ILE A 338 -22.59 -3.21 -11.11
C ILE A 338 -23.87 -4.02 -11.31
N LYS A 339 -24.53 -3.89 -12.47
CA LYS A 339 -25.71 -4.71 -12.81
C LYS A 339 -25.34 -6.20 -12.68
N GLY A 340 -25.94 -6.89 -11.70
CA GLY A 340 -25.74 -8.33 -11.48
C GLY A 340 -24.93 -8.72 -10.25
N ARG A 341 -24.31 -7.77 -9.52
CA ARG A 341 -23.69 -8.04 -8.20
C ARG A 341 -24.29 -7.07 -7.17
N ARG A 342 -24.94 -7.59 -6.12
CA ARG A 342 -25.47 -6.75 -5.03
C ARG A 342 -24.31 -6.16 -4.22
N GLN A 343 -24.41 -4.87 -3.93
CA GLN A 343 -23.47 -4.15 -3.06
C GLN A 343 -23.40 -4.84 -1.70
N ALA A 344 -22.20 -4.92 -1.10
CA ALA A 344 -22.10 -5.24 0.32
C ALA A 344 -22.92 -4.19 1.08
N PRO A 345 -23.89 -4.59 1.92
CA PRO A 345 -24.70 -3.66 2.68
C PRO A 345 -23.85 -2.61 3.39
N ILE A 346 -24.34 -1.36 3.47
CA ILE A 346 -23.59 -0.25 4.06
C ILE A 346 -23.12 -0.59 5.50
N ASP A 347 -23.95 -1.32 6.26
CA ASP A 347 -23.62 -1.79 7.61
C ASP A 347 -22.48 -2.79 7.62
N TYR A 348 -22.35 -3.67 6.63
CA TYR A 348 -21.19 -4.57 6.53
C TYR A 348 -19.87 -3.80 6.38
N ASN A 349 -19.86 -2.77 5.54
CA ASN A 349 -18.65 -1.97 5.31
C ASN A 349 -18.31 -1.11 6.53
N VAL A 350 -19.31 -0.48 7.17
CA VAL A 350 -19.10 0.28 8.41
C VAL A 350 -18.63 -0.67 9.53
N ALA A 351 -19.24 -1.84 9.68
CA ALA A 351 -18.84 -2.84 10.66
C ALA A 351 -17.37 -3.24 10.51
N LYS A 352 -16.92 -3.52 9.28
CA LYS A 352 -15.52 -3.86 9.00
C LYS A 352 -14.56 -2.74 9.37
N ALA A 353 -14.93 -1.49 9.09
CA ALA A 353 -14.13 -0.34 9.49
C ALA A 353 -14.04 -0.20 11.01
N ILE A 354 -15.14 -0.42 11.73
CA ILE A 354 -15.17 -0.40 13.21
C ILE A 354 -14.27 -1.51 13.78
N TYR A 355 -14.33 -2.73 13.24
CA TYR A 355 -13.41 -3.80 13.67
C TYR A 355 -11.92 -3.44 13.48
N THR A 356 -11.60 -2.58 12.52
CA THR A 356 -10.23 -2.10 12.27
C THR A 356 -9.82 -0.90 13.11
N GLY A 357 -10.65 -0.44 14.06
CA GLY A 357 -10.32 0.65 14.97
C GLY A 357 -10.79 2.03 14.52
N LEU A 358 -11.81 2.11 13.66
CA LEU A 358 -12.28 3.38 13.09
C LEU A 358 -12.70 4.41 14.15
N LEU A 359 -13.48 3.99 15.15
CA LEU A 359 -14.01 4.92 16.16
C LEU A 359 -12.90 5.38 17.11
N GLU A 360 -11.98 4.48 17.41
CA GLU A 360 -10.77 4.74 18.18
C GLU A 360 -9.87 5.73 17.46
N TYR A 361 -9.75 5.62 16.14
CA TYR A 361 -9.04 6.59 15.31
C TYR A 361 -9.74 7.94 15.33
N CYS A 362 -11.07 7.99 15.14
CA CYS A 362 -11.84 9.24 15.26
C CYS A 362 -11.64 9.93 16.62
N LEU A 363 -11.48 9.16 17.70
CA LEU A 363 -11.15 9.69 19.03
C LEU A 363 -9.73 10.29 19.09
N ASP A 364 -8.73 9.65 18.47
CA ASP A 364 -7.37 10.26 18.34
C ASP A 364 -7.41 11.57 17.54
N LEU A 365 -8.34 11.70 16.59
CA LEU A 365 -8.48 12.93 15.80
C LEU A 365 -9.10 14.07 16.61
N CYS A 366 -9.90 13.74 17.62
CA CYS A 366 -10.43 14.75 18.54
C CYS A 366 -9.30 15.42 19.34
N ASP A 367 -8.12 14.79 19.47
CA ASP A 367 -6.95 15.41 20.10
C ASP A 367 -6.30 16.50 19.23
N CYS A 368 -6.58 16.51 17.93
CA CYS A 368 -5.94 17.43 17.00
C CYS A 368 -6.81 18.69 16.88
N ASN A 369 -6.37 19.76 17.55
CA ASN A 369 -7.06 21.06 17.70
C ASN A 369 -7.21 21.86 16.38
N GLU A 370 -7.67 21.21 15.32
CA GLU A 370 -7.75 21.79 13.98
C GLU A 370 -9.18 21.75 13.44
N GLY A 371 -9.85 22.90 13.53
CA GLY A 371 -11.26 23.06 13.12
C GLY A 371 -11.55 22.72 11.65
N ARG A 372 -10.52 22.58 10.80
CA ARG A 372 -10.67 22.14 9.39
C ARG A 372 -11.16 20.69 9.29
N ILE A 373 -10.82 19.82 10.23
CA ILE A 373 -11.22 18.41 10.21
C ILE A 373 -12.58 18.20 10.89
N ALA A 374 -12.92 19.02 11.88
CA ALA A 374 -14.12 18.83 12.72
C ALA A 374 -15.40 18.61 11.89
N LYS A 375 -15.64 19.44 10.87
CA LYS A 375 -16.83 19.31 10.02
C LYS A 375 -16.85 18.03 9.18
N ALA A 376 -15.70 17.57 8.69
CA ALA A 376 -15.59 16.33 7.94
C ALA A 376 -15.79 15.10 8.84
N LEU A 377 -15.21 15.16 10.05
CA LEU A 377 -15.36 14.13 11.07
C LEU A 377 -16.81 14.04 11.56
N GLU A 378 -17.49 15.15 11.79
CA GLU A 378 -18.91 15.19 12.16
C GLU A 378 -19.79 14.57 11.08
N GLY A 379 -19.59 14.95 9.80
CA GLY A 379 -20.33 14.35 8.68
C GLY A 379 -20.10 12.85 8.57
N PHE A 380 -18.89 12.39 8.88
CA PHE A 380 -18.56 10.96 8.90
C PHE A 380 -19.23 10.22 10.07
N LEU A 381 -19.13 10.75 11.28
CA LEU A 381 -19.77 10.17 12.47
C LEU A 381 -21.30 10.12 12.33
N GLN A 382 -21.90 11.06 11.59
CA GLN A 382 -23.32 11.01 11.27
C GLN A 382 -23.69 9.75 10.46
N VAL A 383 -22.87 9.34 9.49
CA VAL A 383 -23.07 8.09 8.74
C VAL A 383 -22.96 6.88 9.66
N VAL A 384 -21.94 6.85 10.52
CA VAL A 384 -21.77 5.76 11.49
C VAL A 384 -22.98 5.68 12.43
N SER A 385 -23.48 6.82 12.92
CA SER A 385 -24.68 6.90 13.77
C SER A 385 -25.92 6.35 13.09
N LEU A 386 -26.16 6.69 11.81
CA LEU A 386 -27.28 6.16 11.04
C LEU A 386 -27.21 4.64 10.88
N THR A 387 -26.00 4.08 10.75
CA THR A 387 -25.79 2.64 10.58
C THR A 387 -25.64 1.88 11.90
N ALA A 388 -25.45 2.54 13.04
CA ALA A 388 -25.22 1.91 14.35
C ALA A 388 -26.38 1.00 14.80
N LYS A 389 -27.59 1.22 14.25
CA LYS A 389 -28.78 0.39 14.49
C LYS A 389 -28.83 -0.88 13.63
N LEU A 390 -28.02 -0.94 12.57
CA LEU A 390 -28.02 -2.06 11.62
C LEU A 390 -27.22 -3.23 12.19
N PRO A 391 -27.60 -4.50 11.92
CA PRO A 391 -27.10 -5.66 12.65
C PRO A 391 -25.57 -5.81 12.62
N ALA A 392 -24.95 -5.63 11.45
CA ALA A 392 -23.50 -5.81 11.32
C ALA A 392 -22.72 -4.73 12.07
N THR A 393 -23.11 -3.46 11.90
CA THR A 393 -22.48 -2.32 12.59
C THR A 393 -22.69 -2.41 14.10
N LYS A 394 -23.91 -2.72 14.54
CA LYS A 394 -24.26 -2.92 15.95
C LYS A 394 -23.38 -3.99 16.59
N LYS A 395 -23.20 -5.12 15.91
CA LYS A 395 -22.33 -6.22 16.37
C LYS A 395 -20.87 -5.77 16.46
N ALA A 396 -20.37 -5.03 15.48
CA ALA A 396 -18.99 -4.53 15.49
C ALA A 396 -18.74 -3.54 16.63
N ILE A 397 -19.66 -2.60 16.85
CA ILE A 397 -19.55 -1.64 17.97
C ILE A 397 -19.54 -2.37 19.31
N ARG A 398 -20.44 -3.34 19.53
CA ARG A 398 -20.47 -4.14 20.76
C ARG A 398 -19.17 -4.89 21.00
N SER A 399 -18.64 -5.53 19.95
CA SER A 399 -17.37 -6.26 20.04
C SER A 399 -16.17 -5.38 20.38
N LYS A 400 -16.29 -4.06 20.21
CA LYS A 400 -15.24 -3.06 20.47
C LYS A 400 -15.61 -2.10 21.60
N GLU A 401 -16.70 -2.34 22.33
CA GLU A 401 -17.27 -1.38 23.28
C GLU A 401 -16.26 -0.97 24.36
N GLU A 402 -15.62 -1.94 25.02
CA GLU A 402 -14.66 -1.67 26.09
C GLU A 402 -13.47 -0.84 25.61
N GLU A 403 -12.92 -1.17 24.44
CA GLU A 403 -11.80 -0.44 23.82
C GLU A 403 -12.19 1.02 23.50
N ILE A 404 -13.37 1.21 22.90
CA ILE A 404 -13.89 2.53 22.53
C ILE A 404 -14.18 3.36 23.79
N ARG A 405 -14.86 2.80 24.79
CA ARG A 405 -15.17 3.50 26.05
C ARG A 405 -13.91 3.86 26.83
N ALA A 406 -12.95 2.95 26.96
CA ALA A 406 -11.66 3.24 27.60
C ALA A 406 -10.91 4.38 26.89
N LYS A 407 -11.13 4.56 25.59
CA LYS A 407 -10.53 5.67 24.83
C LYS A 407 -11.31 6.97 24.95
N ILE A 408 -12.65 6.91 25.00
CA ILE A 408 -13.51 8.06 25.31
C ILE A 408 -13.08 8.69 26.64
N GLU A 409 -12.94 7.89 27.70
CA GLU A 409 -12.54 8.41 29.01
C GLU A 409 -11.14 9.06 28.98
N ARG A 410 -10.17 8.41 28.31
CA ARG A 410 -8.82 8.99 28.12
C ARG A 410 -8.82 10.32 27.36
N VAL A 411 -9.76 10.54 26.44
CA VAL A 411 -9.89 11.79 25.69
C VAL A 411 -10.64 12.84 26.52
N LYS A 412 -11.63 12.44 27.33
CA LYS A 412 -12.36 13.35 28.24
C LYS A 412 -11.47 14.00 29.30
N ASP A 413 -10.45 13.27 29.76
CA ASP A 413 -9.47 13.79 30.72
C ASP A 413 -8.55 14.88 30.14
N ARG A 414 -8.66 15.20 28.84
CA ARG A 414 -7.84 16.21 28.16
C ARG A 414 -8.63 17.53 28.01
N LEU A 415 -7.99 18.63 28.41
CA LEU A 415 -8.45 20.03 28.29
C LEU A 415 -8.73 20.47 26.82
N PRO A 416 -9.58 21.48 26.55
CA PRO A 416 -11.03 21.33 26.40
C PRO A 416 -11.58 21.47 24.96
N TYR A 417 -10.75 21.43 23.92
CA TYR A 417 -11.18 21.81 22.56
C TYR A 417 -11.29 20.59 21.64
N LEU A 418 -12.46 19.89 21.69
CA LEU A 418 -13.14 19.12 20.62
C LEU A 418 -14.16 18.07 21.15
N PHE A 419 -14.96 18.43 22.15
CA PHE A 419 -15.93 17.51 22.78
C PHE A 419 -17.15 17.11 21.89
N SER A 420 -17.43 17.81 20.79
CA SER A 420 -18.64 17.52 19.98
C SER A 420 -18.59 16.13 19.34
N CYS A 421 -17.40 15.71 18.89
CA CYS A 421 -17.20 14.41 18.28
C CYS A 421 -17.19 13.29 19.32
N VAL A 422 -16.59 13.50 20.50
CA VAL A 422 -16.63 12.55 21.63
C VAL A 422 -18.08 12.24 22.01
N THR A 423 -18.91 13.28 22.17
CA THR A 423 -20.34 13.13 22.49
C THR A 423 -21.09 12.37 21.39
N SER A 424 -20.70 12.55 20.12
CA SER A 424 -21.30 11.83 19.00
C SER A 424 -20.91 10.34 19.00
N ILE A 425 -19.65 10.02 19.33
CA ILE A 425 -19.16 8.64 19.44
C ILE A 425 -19.80 7.93 20.63
N GLU A 426 -19.94 8.58 21.78
CA GLU A 426 -20.69 8.04 22.92
C GLU A 426 -22.13 7.68 22.54
N LYS A 427 -22.85 8.60 21.89
CA LYS A 427 -24.21 8.33 21.41
C LYS A 427 -24.27 7.16 20.43
N ILE A 428 -23.27 7.01 19.56
CA ILE A 428 -23.15 5.86 18.64
C ILE A 428 -23.03 4.56 19.43
N VAL A 429 -22.13 4.50 20.41
CA VAL A 429 -21.90 3.33 21.26
C VAL A 429 -23.14 3.00 22.06
N ASP A 430 -23.71 4.00 22.75
CA ASP A 430 -24.92 3.81 23.56
C ASP A 430 -26.09 3.30 22.72
N THR A 431 -26.28 3.84 21.50
CA THR A 431 -27.33 3.37 20.56
C THR A 431 -27.17 1.89 20.21
N ALA A 432 -25.94 1.40 20.07
CA ALA A 432 -25.66 0.00 19.74
C ALA A 432 -25.87 -0.95 20.94
N VAL A 433 -25.66 -0.44 22.16
CA VAL A 433 -25.60 -1.22 23.41
C VAL A 433 -26.93 -1.23 24.16
N THR A 434 -27.57 -0.07 24.41
CA THR A 434 -28.74 0.07 25.32
C THR A 434 -30.01 -0.66 24.90
N ARG A 435 -30.10 -1.21 23.67
CA ARG A 435 -31.27 -1.97 23.19
C ARG A 435 -31.10 -3.49 23.18
N ALA A 436 -30.00 -4.02 23.72
CA ALA A 436 -29.73 -5.46 23.73
C ALA A 436 -30.67 -6.23 24.67
N GLY A 437 -30.85 -5.73 25.89
CA GLY A 437 -31.50 -6.48 26.97
C GLY A 437 -33.01 -6.73 26.78
N GLU A 438 -33.69 -5.93 25.96
CA GLU A 438 -35.12 -6.06 25.69
C GLU A 438 -35.40 -6.84 24.39
N GLU A 439 -34.56 -6.70 23.36
CA GLU A 439 -34.69 -7.45 22.09
C GLU A 439 -34.17 -8.91 22.23
N GLU A 440 -33.14 -9.18 23.04
CA GLU A 440 -32.63 -10.54 23.26
C GLU A 440 -33.56 -11.38 24.15
N LYS A 441 -34.26 -10.78 25.12
CA LYS A 441 -35.30 -11.47 25.92
C LYS A 441 -36.53 -11.86 25.09
N ALA A 442 -36.91 -11.05 24.09
CA ALA A 442 -38.00 -11.39 23.16
C ALA A 442 -37.56 -12.41 22.08
N ALA A 443 -36.27 -12.48 21.75
CA ALA A 443 -35.73 -13.47 20.82
C ALA A 443 -35.53 -14.85 21.47
N GLU A 444 -35.35 -14.92 22.80
CA GLU A 444 -35.12 -16.18 23.51
C GLU A 444 -36.38 -17.06 23.66
N GLU A 445 -37.58 -16.46 23.66
CA GLU A 445 -38.86 -17.20 23.62
C GLU A 445 -39.26 -17.72 22.22
N ASN A 446 -38.45 -17.44 21.19
CA ASN A 446 -38.67 -17.88 19.80
C ASN A 446 -37.59 -18.87 19.30
N LYS A 447 -36.92 -19.59 20.21
CA LYS A 447 -36.07 -20.74 19.87
C LYS A 447 -36.95 -21.89 19.39
N ASP A 448 -37.17 -22.01 18.08
CA ASP A 448 -37.19 -23.35 17.45
C ASP A 448 -37.26 -23.46 15.92
N VAL A 449 -37.06 -22.38 15.18
CA VAL A 449 -37.03 -22.48 13.70
C VAL A 449 -35.84 -21.73 13.13
N PRO A 450 -34.77 -22.43 12.69
CA PRO A 450 -33.61 -21.79 12.07
C PRO A 450 -34.05 -21.05 10.80
N SER A 451 -33.59 -19.81 10.63
CA SER A 451 -33.82 -19.03 9.41
C SER A 451 -32.81 -19.41 8.32
N CYS A 452 -33.24 -19.31 7.08
CA CYS A 452 -32.39 -19.49 5.91
C CYS A 452 -31.40 -18.32 5.80
N GLU A 453 -30.10 -18.58 5.68
CA GLU A 453 -29.10 -17.51 5.57
C GLU A 453 -29.24 -16.66 4.29
N PHE A 454 -29.88 -17.20 3.26
CA PHE A 454 -30.05 -16.49 1.99
C PHE A 454 -31.32 -15.62 1.94
N CYS A 455 -32.48 -16.22 2.21
CA CYS A 455 -33.77 -15.53 2.11
C CYS A 455 -34.31 -15.03 3.46
N TYR A 456 -33.68 -15.40 4.58
CA TYR A 456 -34.07 -15.08 5.95
C TYR A 456 -35.44 -15.63 6.39
N GLU A 457 -36.13 -16.40 5.54
CA GLU A 457 -37.36 -17.08 5.93
C GLU A 457 -37.08 -18.20 6.93
N LYS A 458 -38.02 -18.42 7.85
CA LYS A 458 -37.98 -19.53 8.81
C LYS A 458 -38.01 -20.85 8.03
N CYS A 459 -37.02 -21.72 8.25
CA CYS A 459 -36.96 -23.00 7.55
C CYS A 459 -37.90 -24.01 8.20
N ASN A 460 -38.81 -24.60 7.44
CA ASN A 460 -39.69 -25.66 7.97
C ASN A 460 -38.86 -26.85 8.50
N LYS A 461 -39.28 -27.41 9.65
CA LYS A 461 -38.68 -28.62 10.23
C LYS A 461 -38.77 -29.74 9.18
N GLY A 462 -37.64 -30.09 8.56
CA GLY A 462 -37.53 -31.19 7.57
C GLY A 462 -37.03 -30.80 6.17
N THR A 463 -37.00 -29.52 5.78
CA THR A 463 -36.50 -29.10 4.44
C THR A 463 -35.18 -28.33 4.48
N THR A 464 -34.55 -28.24 5.66
CA THR A 464 -33.29 -27.53 5.84
C THR A 464 -32.13 -28.25 5.16
N ARG A 465 -31.42 -27.52 4.30
CA ARG A 465 -30.11 -27.94 3.79
C ARG A 465 -29.02 -27.19 4.53
N LYS A 466 -28.07 -27.91 5.10
CA LYS A 466 -26.84 -27.32 5.60
C LYS A 466 -25.84 -27.21 4.47
N CYS A 467 -24.99 -26.19 4.49
CA CYS A 467 -23.84 -26.15 3.59
C CYS A 467 -23.06 -27.48 3.71
N SER A 468 -22.78 -28.13 2.58
CA SER A 468 -22.06 -29.42 2.56
C SER A 468 -20.64 -29.31 3.13
N PHE A 469 -20.07 -28.10 3.13
CA PHE A 469 -18.70 -27.85 3.58
C PHE A 469 -18.65 -27.42 5.05
N CYS A 470 -19.13 -26.22 5.40
CA CYS A 470 -18.99 -25.70 6.77
C CYS A 470 -20.00 -26.28 7.76
N LYS A 471 -21.13 -26.85 7.28
CA LYS A 471 -22.29 -27.32 8.05
C LYS A 471 -22.92 -26.32 9.03
N SER A 472 -22.36 -25.13 9.21
CA SER A 472 -22.80 -24.10 10.13
C SER A 472 -23.95 -23.25 9.59
N ILE A 473 -24.04 -23.10 8.26
CA ILE A 473 -25.08 -22.29 7.61
C ILE A 473 -26.24 -23.17 7.13
N ILE A 474 -27.46 -22.73 7.40
CA ILE A 474 -28.72 -23.41 7.05
C ILE A 474 -29.42 -22.65 5.91
N TYR A 475 -29.98 -23.42 4.97
CA TYR A 475 -30.73 -22.95 3.82
C TYR A 475 -32.09 -23.64 3.77
N CYS A 476 -33.14 -22.94 3.35
CA CYS A 476 -34.47 -23.54 3.17
C CYS A 476 -34.58 -24.39 1.89
N SER A 477 -33.66 -24.23 0.93
CA SER A 477 -33.66 -24.97 -0.35
C SER A 477 -32.27 -25.09 -0.97
N SER A 478 -32.12 -25.98 -1.97
CA SER A 478 -30.90 -26.08 -2.80
C SER A 478 -30.60 -24.78 -3.53
N ASP A 479 -31.64 -24.06 -3.93
CA ASP A 479 -31.51 -22.86 -4.74
C ASP A 479 -30.97 -21.72 -3.87
N CYS A 480 -31.45 -21.60 -2.64
CA CYS A 480 -30.88 -20.68 -1.64
C CYS A 480 -29.41 -21.00 -1.34
N LEU A 481 -29.05 -22.28 -1.26
CA LEU A 481 -27.65 -22.70 -1.09
C LEU A 481 -26.81 -22.29 -2.31
N GLN A 482 -27.26 -22.57 -3.54
CA GLN A 482 -26.53 -22.23 -4.76
C GLN A 482 -26.38 -20.72 -4.95
N LEU A 483 -27.44 -19.95 -4.69
CA LEU A 483 -27.43 -18.49 -4.82
C LEU A 483 -26.54 -17.83 -3.76
N ASN A 484 -26.57 -18.32 -2.52
CA ASN A 484 -25.68 -17.80 -1.47
C ASN A 484 -24.27 -18.37 -1.56
N TRP A 485 -24.04 -19.47 -2.29
CA TRP A 485 -22.73 -20.13 -2.34
C TRP A 485 -21.62 -19.16 -2.70
N MET A 486 -21.84 -18.30 -3.71
CA MET A 486 -20.85 -17.31 -4.15
C MET A 486 -20.47 -16.28 -3.07
N LEU A 487 -21.40 -15.93 -2.18
CA LEU A 487 -21.18 -14.98 -1.08
C LEU A 487 -20.60 -15.67 0.16
N HIS A 488 -21.19 -16.82 0.49
CA HIS A 488 -20.75 -17.66 1.59
C HIS A 488 -19.35 -18.23 1.33
N GLN A 489 -18.96 -18.52 0.08
CA GLN A 489 -17.73 -19.23 -0.26
C GLN A 489 -16.50 -18.64 0.44
N LYS A 490 -16.33 -17.30 0.49
CA LYS A 490 -15.18 -16.70 1.19
C LYS A 490 -15.21 -16.94 2.70
N SER A 491 -16.37 -16.78 3.34
CA SER A 491 -16.59 -17.07 4.77
C SER A 491 -16.50 -18.58 5.05
N CYS A 492 -16.97 -19.41 4.13
CA CYS A 492 -16.87 -20.86 4.12
C CYS A 492 -15.41 -21.30 4.02
N LEU A 493 -14.61 -20.61 3.20
CA LEU A 493 -13.16 -20.80 3.05
C LEU A 493 -12.38 -20.28 4.26
N LEU A 494 -12.89 -19.28 4.98
CA LEU A 494 -12.33 -18.85 6.28
C LEU A 494 -12.70 -19.82 7.39
N LEU A 495 -13.91 -20.38 7.39
CA LEU A 495 -14.26 -21.51 8.25
C LEU A 495 -13.53 -22.79 7.84
N ARG A 496 -13.08 -22.88 6.59
CA ARG A 496 -12.14 -23.89 6.09
C ARG A 496 -10.71 -23.60 6.56
N LYS A 497 -10.41 -22.40 7.09
CA LYS A 497 -9.08 -22.10 7.65
C LYS A 497 -8.81 -22.85 8.96
N TYR A 498 -9.87 -23.27 9.63
CA TYR A 498 -9.80 -23.99 10.89
C TYR A 498 -10.30 -25.41 10.63
N PRO A 499 -9.55 -26.46 11.01
CA PRO A 499 -10.01 -27.82 10.87
C PRO A 499 -11.26 -28.03 11.73
N ALA A 500 -12.07 -29.03 11.35
CA ALA A 500 -13.23 -29.40 12.14
C ALA A 500 -12.80 -29.70 13.59
N PRO A 501 -13.62 -29.33 14.59
CA PRO A 501 -13.35 -29.68 15.97
C PRO A 501 -13.07 -31.18 16.07
N SER A 502 -11.94 -31.52 16.67
CA SER A 502 -11.52 -32.90 16.88
C SER A 502 -11.48 -33.16 18.38
N THR A 503 -11.65 -34.42 18.78
CA THR A 503 -11.50 -34.76 20.20
C THR A 503 -10.07 -34.50 20.65
N SER A 504 -9.85 -34.12 21.92
CA SER A 504 -8.49 -33.89 22.45
C SER A 504 -7.57 -35.10 22.22
N ARG A 505 -8.13 -36.32 22.24
CA ARG A 505 -7.42 -37.56 21.93
C ARG A 505 -6.96 -37.63 20.47
N GLN A 506 -7.78 -37.22 19.51
CA GLN A 506 -7.41 -37.18 18.09
C GLN A 506 -6.32 -36.13 17.84
N ILE A 507 -6.47 -34.93 18.43
CA ILE A 507 -5.46 -33.86 18.39
C ILE A 507 -4.11 -34.41 18.91
N GLN A 508 -4.11 -35.14 20.03
CA GLN A 508 -2.89 -35.74 20.56
C GLN A 508 -2.30 -36.81 19.64
N GLN A 509 -3.11 -37.68 19.04
CA GLN A 509 -2.65 -38.73 18.13
C GLN A 509 -2.05 -38.15 16.84
N GLU A 510 -2.73 -37.19 16.22
CA GLU A 510 -2.27 -36.53 15.00
C GLU A 510 -1.07 -35.63 15.26
N GLY A 511 -1.10 -34.85 16.35
CA GLY A 511 0.02 -34.02 16.79
C GLY A 511 1.28 -34.85 17.03
N HIS A 512 1.14 -36.02 17.65
CA HIS A 512 2.24 -36.96 17.86
C HIS A 512 2.82 -37.49 16.53
N ALA A 513 1.98 -37.88 15.58
CA ALA A 513 2.44 -38.32 14.27
C ALA A 513 3.17 -37.19 13.50
N LEU A 514 2.62 -35.97 13.55
CA LEU A 514 3.21 -34.80 12.92
C LEU A 514 4.54 -34.41 13.58
N PHE A 515 4.64 -34.49 14.91
CA PHE A 515 5.86 -34.21 15.66
C PHE A 515 7.02 -35.02 15.12
N PHE A 516 6.90 -36.36 15.09
CA PHE A 516 7.98 -37.22 14.61
C PHE A 516 8.26 -37.04 13.12
N ARG A 517 7.23 -36.83 12.31
CA ARG A 517 7.38 -36.58 10.87
C ARG A 517 8.20 -35.32 10.58
N PHE A 518 8.01 -34.26 11.36
CA PHE A 518 8.65 -32.96 11.15
C PHE A 518 9.77 -32.64 12.15
N LEU A 519 10.17 -33.63 12.96
CA LEU A 519 11.18 -33.49 13.99
C LEU A 519 12.51 -32.90 13.48
N PRO A 520 13.06 -33.32 12.32
CA PRO A 520 14.28 -32.69 11.81
C PRO A 520 14.11 -31.19 11.54
N LYS A 521 12.97 -30.77 11.00
CA LYS A 521 12.67 -29.36 10.73
C LYS A 521 12.56 -28.54 12.02
N ILE A 522 11.91 -29.10 13.04
CA ILE A 522 11.77 -28.48 14.37
C ILE A 522 13.14 -28.28 15.01
N MET A 523 14.02 -29.28 14.95
CA MET A 523 15.38 -29.20 15.50
C MET A 523 16.20 -28.12 14.82
N VAL A 524 16.16 -28.07 13.48
CA VAL A 524 16.80 -27.00 12.71
C VAL A 524 16.23 -25.66 13.16
N GLN A 525 14.90 -25.50 13.24
CA GLN A 525 14.26 -24.25 13.68
C GLN A 525 14.72 -23.77 15.07
N ALA A 526 14.92 -24.67 16.04
CA ALA A 526 15.43 -24.31 17.36
C ALA A 526 16.90 -23.85 17.30
N SER A 527 17.77 -24.63 16.65
CA SER A 527 19.19 -24.28 16.48
C SER A 527 19.34 -22.94 15.80
N LEU A 528 18.49 -22.73 14.81
CA LEU A 528 18.41 -21.53 14.05
C LEU A 528 18.11 -20.31 14.93
N LYS A 529 17.14 -20.39 15.83
CA LYS A 529 16.85 -19.31 16.79
C LYS A 529 17.93 -19.12 17.86
N GLY A 530 19.02 -19.90 17.82
CA GLY A 530 20.05 -19.88 18.84
C GLY A 530 19.60 -20.52 20.16
N TYR A 531 18.52 -21.30 20.13
CA TYR A 531 17.98 -21.94 21.32
C TYR A 531 18.34 -23.41 21.35
N SER A 532 18.68 -23.88 22.55
CA SER A 532 18.62 -25.30 22.85
C SER A 532 17.15 -25.74 22.78
N ILE A 533 16.89 -26.88 22.14
CA ILE A 533 15.54 -27.43 22.02
C ILE A 533 14.91 -27.70 23.39
N LEU A 534 15.72 -27.99 24.43
CA LEU A 534 15.27 -28.19 25.82
C LEU A 534 14.83 -26.89 26.51
N TYR A 535 15.22 -25.72 25.98
CA TYR A 535 14.81 -24.41 26.48
C TYR A 535 13.64 -23.84 25.67
N CYS A 536 13.05 -24.65 24.80
CA CYS A 536 11.91 -24.28 23.97
C CYS A 536 10.68 -25.13 24.30
N ILE A 537 9.51 -24.56 24.05
CA ILE A 537 8.26 -25.30 23.88
C ILE A 537 8.05 -25.48 22.38
N VAL A 538 8.04 -26.74 21.92
CA VAL A 538 7.71 -27.08 20.54
C VAL A 538 6.20 -27.05 20.39
N VAL A 539 5.66 -26.14 19.60
CA VAL A 539 4.21 -26.02 19.35
C VAL A 539 3.88 -26.61 17.98
N ILE A 540 2.96 -27.57 17.98
CA ILE A 540 2.31 -28.09 16.77
C ILE A 540 0.90 -27.54 16.76
N ASP A 541 0.73 -26.49 15.98
CA ASP A 541 -0.51 -25.75 15.87
C ASP A 541 -1.34 -26.32 14.73
N MET A 542 -2.25 -27.23 15.11
CA MET A 542 -3.26 -27.83 14.26
C MET A 542 -4.57 -27.06 14.32
N ALA A 543 -4.60 -25.86 14.92
CA ALA A 543 -5.74 -24.97 14.80
C ALA A 543 -5.81 -24.36 13.38
N GLU A 544 -4.70 -24.34 12.64
CA GLU A 544 -4.66 -23.89 11.24
C GLU A 544 -4.89 -25.04 10.23
N VAL A 545 -5.31 -24.72 9.00
CA VAL A 545 -5.51 -25.71 7.89
C VAL A 545 -4.30 -26.60 7.67
N ALA A 546 -3.13 -25.97 7.68
CA ALA A 546 -1.86 -26.61 7.54
C ALA A 546 -1.18 -26.53 8.90
N PRO A 547 -0.90 -27.67 9.55
CA PRO A 547 -0.26 -27.67 10.85
C PRO A 547 1.01 -26.82 10.83
N MET A 548 1.09 -25.84 11.73
CA MET A 548 2.28 -25.01 11.87
C MET A 548 3.18 -25.56 12.95
N PHE A 549 4.49 -25.46 12.74
CA PHE A 549 5.51 -25.89 13.69
C PHE A 549 6.28 -24.67 14.17
N ARG A 550 6.29 -24.46 15.48
CA ARG A 550 6.97 -23.32 16.11
C ARG A 550 7.81 -23.80 17.28
N THR A 551 8.98 -23.20 17.45
CA THR A 551 9.80 -23.31 18.66
C THR A 551 9.70 -21.99 19.41
N LEU A 552 9.02 -21.97 20.56
CA LEU A 552 8.80 -20.74 21.34
C LEU A 552 9.55 -20.82 22.67
N THR A 553 10.04 -19.69 23.16
CA THR A 553 10.45 -19.59 24.57
C THR A 553 9.21 -19.70 25.46
N PRO A 554 9.33 -20.09 26.74
CA PRO A 554 8.20 -20.13 27.67
C PRO A 554 7.37 -18.83 27.68
N ASP A 555 8.02 -17.67 27.78
CA ASP A 555 7.31 -16.37 27.81
C ASP A 555 6.51 -16.11 26.54
N GLN A 556 7.11 -16.35 25.37
CA GLN A 556 6.42 -16.25 24.07
C GLN A 556 5.22 -17.20 23.98
N PHE A 557 5.35 -18.43 24.47
CA PHE A 557 4.26 -19.40 24.46
C PHE A 557 3.08 -18.92 25.31
N PHE A 558 3.34 -18.50 26.56
CA PHE A 558 2.29 -18.04 27.47
C PHE A 558 1.65 -16.72 27.04
N GLN A 559 2.39 -15.82 26.39
CA GLN A 559 1.82 -14.60 25.78
C GLN A 559 0.92 -14.92 24.58
N THR A 560 1.24 -15.95 23.80
CA THR A 560 0.55 -16.24 22.54
C THR A 560 -0.74 -17.04 22.74
N TYR A 561 -0.71 -18.06 23.59
CA TYR A 561 -1.78 -19.06 23.67
C TYR A 561 -2.70 -18.89 24.89
N MET A 562 -2.71 -17.68 25.50
CA MET A 562 -3.59 -17.20 26.58
C MET A 562 -4.33 -18.29 27.36
N VAL A 563 -3.62 -18.93 28.27
CA VAL A 563 -4.17 -19.92 29.19
C VAL A 563 -4.52 -19.25 30.52
N ASP A 564 -5.49 -19.77 31.24
CA ASP A 564 -5.80 -19.32 32.62
C ASP A 564 -4.55 -19.39 33.51
N GLU A 565 -4.48 -18.53 34.55
CA GLU A 565 -3.29 -18.42 35.41
C GLU A 565 -2.88 -19.75 36.05
N ASP A 566 -3.85 -20.57 36.48
CA ASP A 566 -3.61 -21.87 37.11
C ASP A 566 -2.96 -22.86 36.13
N THR A 567 -3.42 -22.88 34.87
CA THR A 567 -2.83 -23.71 33.83
C THR A 567 -1.46 -23.19 33.39
N ILE A 568 -1.22 -21.87 33.44
CA ILE A 568 0.13 -21.30 33.20
C ILE A 568 1.11 -21.82 34.24
N GLU A 569 0.75 -21.78 35.53
CA GLU A 569 1.65 -22.24 36.60
C GLU A 569 1.95 -23.74 36.48
N THR A 570 0.91 -24.54 36.23
CA THR A 570 1.06 -25.98 35.98
C THR A 570 1.95 -26.25 34.76
N SER A 571 1.76 -25.50 33.68
CA SER A 571 2.54 -25.63 32.45
C SER A 571 4.01 -25.22 32.63
N LYS A 572 4.27 -24.17 33.41
CA LYS A 572 5.64 -23.75 33.79
C LYS A 572 6.33 -24.82 34.62
N ALA A 573 5.63 -25.42 35.58
CA ALA A 573 6.16 -26.51 36.39
C ALA A 573 6.52 -27.74 35.55
N VAL A 574 5.66 -28.11 34.58
CA VAL A 574 5.95 -29.19 33.63
C VAL A 574 7.16 -28.86 32.76
N PHE A 575 7.25 -27.64 32.23
CA PHE A 575 8.39 -27.20 31.42
C PHE A 575 9.71 -27.25 32.19
N GLU A 576 9.77 -26.70 33.41
CA GLU A 576 11.00 -26.71 34.22
C GLU A 576 11.39 -28.13 34.65
N ARG A 577 10.42 -29.00 34.96
CA ARG A 577 10.69 -30.43 35.22
C ARG A 577 11.35 -31.09 34.01
N ASN A 578 10.74 -30.95 32.83
CA ASN A 578 11.24 -31.56 31.59
C ASN A 578 12.62 -31.03 31.20
N LYS A 579 12.84 -29.72 31.36
CA LYS A 579 14.15 -29.11 31.12
C LYS A 579 15.24 -29.71 32.03
N ASN A 580 14.91 -29.98 33.30
CA ASN A 580 15.86 -30.53 34.27
C ASN A 580 16.13 -32.03 34.07
N ASP A 581 15.16 -32.81 33.60
CA ASP A 581 15.31 -34.24 33.33
C ASP A 581 15.80 -34.56 31.90
N GLY A 582 16.01 -33.52 31.08
CA GLY A 582 16.44 -33.64 29.69
C GLY A 582 15.32 -33.99 28.72
N SER A 583 14.05 -34.04 29.16
CA SER A 583 12.89 -34.28 28.30
C SER A 583 12.53 -33.05 27.48
N LEU A 584 11.97 -33.30 26.30
CA LEU A 584 11.46 -32.24 25.43
C LEU A 584 10.01 -31.89 25.80
N THR A 585 9.71 -30.59 25.86
CA THR A 585 8.35 -30.10 26.07
C THR A 585 7.68 -29.77 24.74
N VAL A 586 6.56 -30.45 24.45
CA VAL A 586 5.81 -30.30 23.19
C VAL A 586 4.36 -29.94 23.51
N SER A 587 3.83 -28.91 22.87
CA SER A 587 2.45 -28.48 22.97
C SER A 587 1.68 -28.76 21.68
N TYR A 588 0.51 -29.38 21.79
CA TYR A 588 -0.42 -29.57 20.69
C TYR A 588 -1.58 -28.60 20.86
N VAL A 589 -1.82 -27.79 19.83
CA VAL A 589 -2.88 -26.79 19.79
C VAL A 589 -3.87 -27.18 18.71
N GLY A 590 -5.16 -27.22 19.02
CA GLY A 590 -6.21 -27.52 18.05
C GLY A 590 -7.60 -27.23 18.60
N PHE A 591 -8.61 -27.18 17.73
CA PHE A 591 -9.98 -26.95 18.16
C PHE A 591 -10.66 -28.25 18.56
N THR A 592 -11.28 -28.22 19.75
CA THR A 592 -12.22 -29.23 20.27
C THR A 592 -13.64 -28.65 20.27
N GLU A 593 -14.64 -29.47 20.62
CA GLU A 593 -16.02 -28.99 20.75
C GLU A 593 -16.18 -27.91 21.83
N GLU A 594 -15.28 -27.89 22.83
CA GLU A 594 -15.26 -26.92 23.92
C GLU A 594 -14.45 -25.65 23.59
N GLY A 595 -13.84 -25.58 22.40
CA GLY A 595 -13.01 -24.45 21.96
C GLY A 595 -11.56 -24.84 21.73
N LEU A 596 -10.65 -23.88 21.86
CA LEU A 596 -9.22 -24.11 21.65
C LEU A 596 -8.64 -24.98 22.77
N SER A 597 -8.13 -26.16 22.42
CA SER A 597 -7.43 -27.04 23.34
C SER A 597 -5.92 -26.90 23.18
N VAL A 598 -5.24 -26.72 24.30
CA VAL A 598 -3.79 -26.66 24.39
C VAL A 598 -3.32 -27.78 25.32
N SER A 599 -2.63 -28.78 24.78
CA SER A 599 -2.13 -29.92 25.56
C SER A 599 -0.61 -29.90 25.60
N ILE A 600 -0.01 -29.85 26.78
CA ILE A 600 1.45 -29.93 26.96
C ILE A 600 1.85 -31.36 27.32
N LEU A 601 2.80 -31.91 26.59
CA LEU A 601 3.31 -33.27 26.72
C LEU A 601 4.82 -33.26 26.93
N SER A 602 5.30 -34.34 27.55
CA SER A 602 6.70 -34.55 27.90
C SER A 602 7.26 -35.73 27.10
N PHE A 603 8.34 -35.50 26.36
CA PHE A 603 9.02 -36.51 25.56
C PHE A 603 10.38 -36.83 26.17
N SER A 604 10.44 -37.95 26.90
CA SER A 604 11.66 -38.46 27.53
C SER A 604 12.83 -38.53 26.53
N PRO A 605 14.09 -38.36 26.98
CA PRO A 605 15.25 -38.53 26.09
C PRO A 605 15.33 -39.89 25.38
N ASP A 606 14.72 -40.94 25.92
CA ASP A 606 14.65 -42.25 25.27
C ASP A 606 13.72 -42.28 24.05
N SER A 607 12.85 -41.27 23.90
CA SER A 607 11.94 -41.14 22.75
C SER A 607 12.61 -40.56 21.50
N VAL A 608 13.89 -40.16 21.58
CA VAL A 608 14.65 -39.66 20.42
C VAL A 608 14.71 -40.76 19.34
N PRO A 609 14.25 -40.50 18.10
CA PRO A 609 14.30 -41.52 17.05
C PRO A 609 15.73 -41.93 16.73
N LYS A 610 16.00 -43.24 16.79
CA LYS A 610 17.29 -43.85 16.45
C LYS A 610 17.80 -43.49 15.04
N GLN A 611 16.90 -43.09 14.15
CA GLN A 611 17.20 -42.70 12.77
C GLN A 611 17.95 -41.36 12.65
N LEU A 612 18.00 -40.54 13.70
CA LEU A 612 18.67 -39.23 13.64
C LEU A 612 20.21 -39.33 13.68
N GLY A 613 20.76 -40.45 14.16
CA GLY A 613 22.16 -40.84 13.99
C GLY A 613 22.70 -41.75 15.11
N HIS A 614 23.81 -42.45 14.82
CA HIS A 614 24.38 -43.45 15.73
C HIS A 614 25.00 -42.84 16.99
N SER A 615 25.60 -41.65 16.90
CA SER A 615 26.23 -40.97 18.04
C SER A 615 25.24 -40.49 19.11
N ILE A 616 23.94 -40.47 18.81
CA ILE A 616 22.89 -40.18 19.80
C ILE A 616 22.79 -41.31 20.85
N MET A 617 23.04 -42.57 20.44
CA MET A 617 22.92 -43.71 21.36
C MET A 617 24.06 -43.78 22.38
N GLU A 618 25.16 -43.08 22.13
CA GLU A 618 26.33 -43.00 23.01
C GLU A 618 26.29 -41.78 23.94
N ALA A 619 25.35 -40.84 23.73
CA ALA A 619 25.18 -39.68 24.59
C ALA A 619 24.55 -40.06 25.94
N HIS A 620 24.94 -39.33 27.00
CA HIS A 620 24.24 -39.40 28.28
C HIS A 620 22.74 -39.18 28.08
N ASP A 621 21.92 -39.89 28.87
CA ASP A 621 20.47 -39.91 28.67
C ASP A 621 19.88 -38.49 28.62
N SER A 622 20.28 -37.58 29.52
CA SER A 622 19.80 -36.18 29.54
C SER A 622 20.15 -35.36 28.28
N ASP A 623 21.18 -35.77 27.53
CA ASP A 623 21.76 -34.96 26.45
C ASP A 623 21.34 -35.45 25.05
N ARG A 624 20.59 -36.55 24.96
CA ARG A 624 20.23 -37.17 23.67
C ARG A 624 19.49 -36.21 22.73
N TRP A 625 18.59 -35.38 23.25
CA TRP A 625 17.90 -34.36 22.44
C TRP A 625 18.84 -33.27 21.92
N LEU A 626 19.83 -32.83 22.72
CA LEU A 626 20.84 -31.86 22.33
C LEU A 626 21.77 -32.42 21.26
N GLN A 627 22.18 -33.68 21.44
CA GLN A 627 23.02 -34.38 20.46
C GLN A 627 22.27 -34.57 19.14
N ALA A 628 21.00 -34.98 19.19
CA ALA A 628 20.14 -35.08 18.01
C ALA A 628 20.00 -33.72 17.30
N GLN A 629 19.78 -32.64 18.05
CA GLN A 629 19.70 -31.28 17.49
C GLN A 629 20.99 -30.90 16.75
N ARG A 630 22.17 -31.15 17.34
CA ARG A 630 23.48 -30.88 16.74
C ARG A 630 23.68 -31.69 15.45
N GLU A 631 23.36 -32.98 15.48
CA GLU A 631 23.52 -33.86 14.32
C GLU A 631 22.63 -33.47 13.14
N VAL A 632 21.36 -33.19 13.40
CA VAL A 632 20.43 -32.74 12.35
C VAL A 632 20.89 -31.40 11.78
N SER A 633 21.26 -30.45 12.64
CA SER A 633 21.69 -29.12 12.21
C SER A 633 23.00 -29.16 11.43
N GLY A 634 23.95 -30.00 11.85
CA GLY A 634 25.22 -30.21 11.18
C GLY A 634 25.08 -30.90 9.82
N LYS A 635 24.17 -31.88 9.69
CA LYS A 635 23.90 -32.55 8.40
C LYS A 635 23.18 -31.63 7.41
N SER A 636 22.32 -30.73 7.89
CA SER A 636 21.54 -29.83 7.02
C SER A 636 22.29 -28.58 6.55
N MET A 637 23.47 -28.28 7.09
CA MET A 637 24.23 -27.07 6.76
C MET A 637 25.62 -27.41 6.22
N GLN A 638 25.91 -26.95 4.99
CA GLN A 638 27.27 -26.99 4.43
C GLN A 638 28.23 -26.19 5.35
N PRO A 639 29.46 -26.67 5.62
CA PRO A 639 30.40 -25.99 6.53
C PRO A 639 30.67 -24.53 6.17
N GLU A 640 30.78 -24.23 4.87
CA GLU A 640 30.97 -22.87 4.34
C GLU A 640 29.76 -21.96 4.57
N MET A 641 28.56 -22.54 4.56
CA MET A 641 27.32 -21.83 4.85
C MET A 641 27.24 -21.52 6.36
N LEU A 642 27.63 -22.46 7.22
CA LEU A 642 27.72 -22.23 8.66
C LEU A 642 28.66 -21.06 9.00
N GLN A 643 29.83 -21.02 8.35
CA GLN A 643 30.84 -19.98 8.56
C GLN A 643 30.40 -18.60 8.06
N LYS A 644 29.71 -18.54 6.91
CA LYS A 644 29.09 -17.29 6.40
C LYS A 644 27.92 -16.81 7.28
N LEU A 645 27.15 -17.74 7.83
CA LEU A 645 25.99 -17.44 8.67
C LEU A 645 26.38 -16.96 10.08
N GLN A 646 27.49 -17.44 10.64
CA GLN A 646 28.05 -16.93 11.90
C GLN A 646 28.50 -15.47 11.81
N GLY A 647 28.79 -14.96 10.61
CA GLY A 647 29.24 -13.58 10.38
C GLY A 647 28.13 -12.54 10.19
N ASN A 648 26.87 -12.94 9.96
CA ASN A 648 25.77 -11.99 9.71
C ASN A 648 24.36 -12.53 10.08
N PRO A 649 23.87 -12.24 11.29
CA PRO A 649 22.56 -12.73 11.78
C PRO A 649 21.33 -12.28 10.97
N ASN A 650 21.42 -11.19 10.21
CA ASN A 650 20.28 -10.63 9.47
C ASN A 650 20.13 -11.26 8.07
N LEU A 651 21.24 -11.51 7.37
CA LEU A 651 21.27 -12.28 6.12
C LEU A 651 20.76 -13.71 6.32
N TRP A 652 21.04 -14.25 7.51
CA TRP A 652 20.57 -15.53 7.99
C TRP A 652 19.03 -15.59 8.07
N GLN A 653 18.35 -14.59 8.66
CA GLN A 653 16.89 -14.60 8.80
C GLN A 653 16.16 -14.51 7.44
N GLN A 654 16.75 -13.80 6.47
CA GLN A 654 16.17 -13.61 5.13
C GLN A 654 16.31 -14.84 4.22
N SER A 655 17.49 -15.46 4.14
CA SER A 655 17.68 -16.68 3.33
C SER A 655 16.78 -17.82 3.83
N LEU A 656 16.53 -17.85 5.13
CA LEU A 656 15.75 -18.90 5.76
C LEU A 656 14.25 -18.84 5.45
N LEU A 657 13.68 -17.62 5.47
CA LEU A 657 12.30 -17.37 5.08
C LEU A 657 12.04 -17.72 3.60
N GLN A 658 13.07 -17.69 2.76
CA GLN A 658 12.98 -18.12 1.36
C GLN A 658 12.95 -19.65 1.22
N THR A 659 13.80 -20.37 1.96
CA THR A 659 13.82 -21.85 1.96
C THR A 659 12.66 -22.50 2.73
N MET A 660 11.95 -21.74 3.57
CA MET A 660 10.82 -22.20 4.37
C MET A 660 9.44 -21.96 3.73
N LYS A 661 9.37 -21.39 2.52
CA LYS A 661 8.10 -21.38 1.77
C LYS A 661 7.80 -22.82 1.31
N PRO A 662 6.56 -23.32 1.52
CA PRO A 662 6.18 -24.68 1.16
C PRO A 662 6.34 -24.98 -0.34
#